data_AF-A0A249W6T3-F1
#
_entry.id   AF-A0A249W6T3-F1
#
_cell.length_a   1.000
_cell.length_b   1.000
_cell.length_c   1.000
_cell.angle_alpha   90.00
_cell.angle_beta   90.00
_cell.angle_gamma   90.00
#
_symmetry.space_group_name_H-M   'P 1'
#
loop_
_entity.id
_entity.type
_entity.pdbx_description
1 polymer ?
#
loop_
_entity_poly.entity_id
_entity_poly.type
_entity_poly.pdbx_seq_one_letter_code
_entity_poly.pdbx_strand_id
1 'polypeptide(L)'
;MNGLKSIATLIFFILLLTGCGPDSKNDQNTPPPALGDFEISVSEPSLVTQETGETKLVVDFTVKDGSGRSHELDETKDFRIALLKAMPSRVDTQNSSDPAFAFNGRHGNTYWKSFHHSSNTTNNRASMESVWDGTLVKTDEGYRYTFAIPDVLKVSDPYTADSSSNNGFIAWDADKLHRIVMAYGEQGNGFTYVFEWVPQESSDAVVSRNVIETGTCENCHMGEPLHHGPGYRSIDNNIAVCTACHNDSNPGAAPARRPLAAVVHQYHGNVFKLGSDRNNTDTYKQPVDENEVLVTDINGLVIEGNPFPQDARNCTTCHSTDVAKASDANNWFEHPNQVACETCHLYRDRGAHDNQIGTAWIRNGEPQNSCSGCHRPYDRDDNGDPIIGQDASRSAKTVHVIRLENLAKARDSLEINVESARFIDDQFEIELRVSKAGTGIGSINELTPFINEHGHLNLLLNWDNGQGPMVANNSLNVADDGALGDGCEAQGEGLFLCHKDFTDAAIKPISNSTLTVNIADMPLCANRRDGELAECVTFEGIDLIKSPFVIAANNASGSFDVSGINKQHKLPVGADISSCNDCHKELTIHKLGEHPHAATDFQQCKNCHNSERSAFYPGMAADLKYHVHSFHAFGSAHSGEAPFPGAVNNCEACHTNAQYNLPSQQNTRPSLASGKYFSPALVACGACHLESSLANADPDTVAGDAPLNHMLNHGAVFGADTAAQATGSEQCATCHAIGQSQGVDKVHKVYDYR
;
A
#
# COMPACT_ATOMS: atom_id res chain seq x y z
N MET A 1 -60.98 -11.28 54.44
CA MET A 1 -60.63 -10.28 53.39
C MET A 1 -59.34 -9.59 53.82
N ASN A 2 -58.20 -10.13 53.38
CA ASN A 2 -56.87 -9.50 53.41
C ASN A 2 -55.92 -10.47 52.71
N GLY A 3 -55.52 -10.15 51.48
CA GLY A 3 -54.65 -11.02 50.68
C GLY A 3 -54.69 -10.65 49.21
N LEU A 4 -54.00 -9.56 48.84
CA LEU A 4 -53.72 -9.19 47.44
C LEU A 4 -52.81 -7.94 47.38
N LYS A 5 -51.57 -8.03 47.92
CA LYS A 5 -50.54 -6.98 47.73
C LYS A 5 -49.07 -7.45 47.63
N SER A 6 -48.77 -8.75 47.44
CA SER A 6 -47.38 -9.24 47.35
C SER A 6 -47.05 -10.09 46.12
N ILE A 7 -47.78 -9.96 45.01
CA ILE A 7 -47.48 -10.73 43.77
C ILE A 7 -47.06 -9.83 42.59
N ALA A 8 -47.13 -8.50 42.70
CA ALA A 8 -46.79 -7.59 41.60
C ALA A 8 -45.28 -7.21 41.52
N THR A 9 -44.49 -7.45 42.58
CA THR A 9 -43.09 -7.00 42.63
C THR A 9 -42.07 -8.07 42.24
N LEU A 10 -42.48 -9.34 42.08
CA LEU A 10 -41.57 -10.45 41.73
C LEU A 10 -41.54 -10.80 40.23
N ILE A 11 -42.46 -10.25 39.42
CA ILE A 11 -42.53 -10.50 37.97
C ILE A 11 -41.73 -9.46 37.16
N PHE A 12 -41.38 -8.31 37.75
CA PHE A 12 -40.62 -7.26 37.05
C PHE A 12 -39.10 -7.47 37.06
N PHE A 13 -38.57 -8.41 37.85
CA PHE A 13 -37.13 -8.69 37.96
C PHE A 13 -36.65 -9.94 37.23
N ILE A 14 -37.55 -10.74 36.62
CA ILE A 14 -37.21 -11.96 35.87
C ILE A 14 -37.20 -11.72 34.34
N LEU A 15 -37.68 -10.57 33.87
CA LEU A 15 -37.69 -10.19 32.44
C LEU A 15 -36.45 -9.40 31.97
N LEU A 16 -35.43 -9.23 32.82
CA LEU A 16 -34.18 -8.52 32.48
C LEU A 16 -32.94 -9.42 32.36
N LEU A 17 -33.09 -10.75 32.34
CA LEU A 17 -31.95 -11.70 32.30
C LEU A 17 -32.06 -12.76 31.18
N THR A 18 -32.81 -12.49 30.11
CA THR A 18 -32.84 -13.36 28.92
C THR A 18 -32.58 -12.54 27.66
N GLY A 19 -31.34 -12.10 27.50
CA GLY A 19 -30.92 -11.27 26.36
C GLY A 19 -29.44 -11.37 26.00
N CYS A 20 -28.75 -12.44 26.39
CA CYS A 20 -27.39 -12.73 25.92
C CYS A 20 -27.29 -14.21 25.54
N GLY A 21 -27.86 -14.54 24.38
CA GLY A 21 -27.56 -15.79 23.67
C GLY A 21 -26.79 -15.44 22.39
N PRO A 22 -25.83 -16.26 21.95
CA PRO A 22 -24.96 -15.97 20.80
C PRO A 22 -25.67 -15.89 19.44
N ASP A 23 -27.01 -15.99 19.40
CA ASP A 23 -27.85 -16.01 18.20
C ASP A 23 -28.86 -14.84 18.12
N SER A 24 -28.68 -13.75 18.86
CA SER A 24 -29.62 -12.61 18.78
C SER A 24 -29.48 -11.86 17.45
N LYS A 25 -30.39 -12.15 16.52
CA LYS A 25 -30.60 -11.46 15.22
C LYS A 25 -31.15 -10.03 15.35
N ASN A 26 -30.76 -9.30 16.37
CA ASN A 26 -30.94 -7.86 16.42
C ASN A 26 -29.60 -7.23 16.08
N ASP A 27 -29.26 -7.27 14.78
CA ASP A 27 -28.47 -6.17 14.26
C ASP A 27 -29.30 -4.90 14.52
N GLN A 28 -28.78 -4.03 15.36
CA GLN A 28 -29.15 -2.62 15.33
C GLN A 28 -28.01 -1.88 14.64
N ASN A 29 -27.58 -2.42 13.49
CA ASN A 29 -26.59 -1.81 12.61
C ASN A 29 -27.32 -1.06 11.51
N THR A 30 -28.27 -0.19 11.87
CA THR A 30 -28.46 1.00 11.04
C THR A 30 -27.34 1.94 11.47
N PRO A 31 -26.36 2.24 10.59
CA PRO A 31 -25.41 3.29 10.87
C PRO A 31 -26.21 4.56 11.24
N PRO A 32 -25.71 5.41 12.16
CA PRO A 32 -26.13 6.81 12.13
C PRO A 32 -26.04 7.31 10.68
N PRO A 33 -26.92 8.20 10.19
CA PRO A 33 -26.68 8.84 8.90
C PRO A 33 -25.25 9.35 8.91
N ALA A 34 -24.44 8.93 7.93
CA ALA A 34 -23.07 9.39 7.82
C ALA A 34 -23.12 10.92 7.79
N LEU A 35 -22.69 11.56 8.88
CA LEU A 35 -22.39 12.98 8.85
C LEU A 35 -21.26 13.09 7.82
N GLY A 36 -21.52 13.72 6.68
CA GLY A 36 -20.54 13.86 5.61
C GLY A 36 -20.89 13.23 4.25
N ASP A 37 -21.99 12.48 4.11
CA ASP A 37 -22.45 12.07 2.78
C ASP A 37 -23.15 13.25 2.10
N PHE A 38 -22.62 13.68 0.96
CA PHE A 38 -23.22 14.75 0.17
C PHE A 38 -23.52 14.28 -1.25
N GLU A 39 -24.70 14.63 -1.76
CA GLU A 39 -25.03 14.48 -3.17
C GLU A 39 -24.92 15.85 -3.85
N ILE A 40 -24.00 15.97 -4.81
CA ILE A 40 -23.78 17.19 -5.58
C ILE A 40 -24.19 16.94 -7.02
N SER A 41 -24.98 17.86 -7.57
CA SER A 41 -25.33 17.89 -8.99
C SER A 41 -24.98 19.25 -9.54
N VAL A 42 -24.28 19.27 -10.68
CA VAL A 42 -23.86 20.50 -11.37
C VAL A 42 -24.56 20.55 -12.73
N SER A 43 -25.18 21.69 -13.02
CA SER A 43 -25.72 22.01 -14.35
C SER A 43 -24.59 22.48 -15.26
N GLU A 44 -24.78 22.34 -16.57
CA GLU A 44 -23.80 22.77 -17.56
C GLU A 44 -23.42 24.26 -17.38
N PRO A 45 -22.13 24.58 -17.15
CA PRO A 45 -21.68 25.95 -16.96
C PRO A 45 -21.87 26.82 -18.21
N SER A 46 -22.16 28.10 -18.01
CA SER A 46 -22.39 29.07 -19.09
C SER A 46 -21.49 30.30 -18.98
N LEU A 47 -21.08 30.83 -20.13
CA LEU A 47 -20.36 32.11 -20.21
C LEU A 47 -21.36 33.26 -20.27
N VAL A 48 -21.23 34.21 -19.35
CA VAL A 48 -22.10 35.40 -19.25
C VAL A 48 -21.26 36.66 -19.35
N THR A 49 -21.48 37.44 -20.41
CA THR A 49 -20.87 38.76 -20.56
C THR A 49 -21.62 39.77 -19.69
N GLN A 50 -20.89 40.40 -18.78
CA GLN A 50 -21.39 41.43 -17.87
C GLN A 50 -21.57 42.76 -18.61
N GLU A 51 -22.31 43.70 -18.02
CA GLU A 51 -22.48 45.06 -18.56
C GLU A 51 -21.15 45.80 -18.71
N THR A 52 -20.14 45.46 -17.90
CA THR A 52 -18.76 45.96 -17.97
C THR A 52 -18.00 45.48 -19.21
N GLY A 53 -18.55 44.52 -19.95
CA GLY A 53 -17.92 43.87 -21.11
C GLY A 53 -17.02 42.68 -20.75
N GLU A 54 -16.85 42.37 -19.47
CA GLU A 54 -16.10 41.22 -18.98
C GLU A 54 -16.93 39.94 -19.11
N THR A 55 -16.30 38.80 -19.46
CA THR A 55 -16.99 37.51 -19.54
C THR A 55 -16.71 36.67 -18.32
N LYS A 56 -17.76 36.24 -17.63
CA LYS A 56 -17.70 35.40 -16.42
C LYS A 56 -18.21 34.00 -16.72
N LEU A 57 -17.65 33.00 -16.03
CA LEU A 57 -18.22 31.66 -15.97
C LEU A 57 -19.26 31.62 -14.85
N VAL A 58 -20.45 31.08 -15.14
CA VAL A 58 -21.54 30.88 -14.19
C VAL A 58 -21.91 29.41 -14.16
N VAL A 59 -22.04 28.86 -12.95
CA VAL A 59 -22.41 27.46 -12.72
C VAL A 59 -23.54 27.38 -11.72
N ASP A 60 -24.54 26.56 -12.03
CA ASP A 60 -25.62 26.21 -11.11
C ASP A 60 -25.37 24.82 -10.54
N PHE A 61 -25.60 24.63 -9.24
CA PHE A 61 -25.41 23.35 -8.58
C PHE A 61 -26.32 23.18 -7.37
N THR A 62 -26.55 21.92 -6.99
CA THR A 62 -27.29 21.56 -5.79
C THR A 62 -26.40 20.77 -4.85
N VAL A 63 -26.57 20.97 -3.53
CA VAL A 63 -25.92 20.17 -2.50
C VAL A 63 -27.02 19.58 -1.63
N LYS A 64 -27.03 18.26 -1.46
CA LYS A 64 -27.91 17.57 -0.51
C LYS A 64 -27.08 16.80 0.50
N ASP A 65 -27.59 16.66 1.72
CA ASP A 65 -27.02 15.77 2.74
C ASP A 65 -27.34 14.29 2.45
N GLY A 66 -26.76 13.38 3.24
CA GLY A 66 -26.94 11.94 3.10
C GLY A 66 -28.38 11.45 3.33
N SER A 67 -29.27 12.32 3.80
CA SER A 67 -30.72 12.05 3.87
C SER A 67 -31.50 12.56 2.66
N GLY A 68 -30.81 13.11 1.67
CA GLY A 68 -31.37 13.67 0.44
C GLY A 68 -31.97 15.07 0.62
N ARG A 69 -31.72 15.76 1.74
CA ARG A 69 -32.25 17.11 2.00
C ARG A 69 -31.27 18.15 1.52
N SER A 70 -31.78 19.27 0.97
CA SER A 70 -30.93 20.39 0.57
C SER A 70 -30.07 20.86 1.75
N HIS A 71 -28.76 20.95 1.51
CA HIS A 71 -27.79 21.39 2.48
C HIS A 71 -27.57 22.90 2.36
N GLU A 72 -27.49 23.57 3.50
CA GLU A 72 -27.16 25.00 3.56
C GLU A 72 -25.65 25.17 3.81
N LEU A 73 -24.97 25.84 2.89
CA LEU A 73 -23.55 26.12 2.99
C LEU A 73 -23.26 27.14 4.10
N ASP A 74 -22.25 26.84 4.91
CA ASP A 74 -21.77 27.66 6.03
C ASP A 74 -20.55 28.48 5.58
N GLU A 75 -20.69 29.80 5.59
CA GLU A 75 -19.64 30.75 5.19
C GLU A 75 -18.40 30.71 6.09
N THR A 76 -18.49 30.10 7.29
CA THR A 76 -17.34 29.90 8.17
C THR A 76 -16.47 28.73 7.76
N LYS A 77 -16.96 27.86 6.85
CA LYS A 77 -16.22 26.73 6.31
C LYS A 77 -15.46 27.13 5.05
N ASP A 78 -14.30 26.51 4.84
CA ASP A 78 -13.53 26.69 3.60
C ASP A 78 -14.33 26.11 2.42
N PHE A 79 -14.50 26.89 1.37
CA PHE A 79 -15.09 26.40 0.11
C PHE A 79 -14.21 26.87 -1.04
N ARG A 80 -13.48 25.92 -1.63
CA ARG A 80 -12.59 26.14 -2.76
C ARG A 80 -13.20 25.61 -4.04
N ILE A 81 -13.01 26.36 -5.13
CA ILE A 81 -13.40 25.94 -6.48
C ILE A 81 -12.28 26.25 -7.48
N ALA A 82 -12.11 25.40 -8.49
CA ALA A 82 -11.19 25.64 -9.58
C ALA A 82 -11.74 25.20 -10.93
N LEU A 83 -11.38 25.97 -11.94
CA LEU A 83 -11.63 25.74 -13.36
C LEU A 83 -10.33 25.34 -14.07
N LEU A 84 -10.37 24.23 -14.79
CA LEU A 84 -9.26 23.73 -15.59
C LEU A 84 -9.75 23.32 -16.99
N LYS A 85 -8.82 23.24 -17.94
CA LYS A 85 -9.02 22.57 -19.23
C LYS A 85 -7.93 21.56 -19.52
N ALA A 86 -8.28 20.51 -20.26
CA ALA A 86 -7.32 19.54 -20.74
C ALA A 86 -6.55 20.12 -21.94
N MET A 87 -5.23 19.99 -21.90
CA MET A 87 -4.31 20.41 -22.95
C MET A 87 -3.64 19.19 -23.58
N PRO A 88 -3.44 19.20 -24.91
CA PRO A 88 -2.65 18.17 -25.56
C PRO A 88 -1.21 18.19 -25.03
N SER A 89 -0.45 17.12 -25.26
CA SER A 89 0.98 17.12 -24.92
C SER A 89 1.70 18.28 -25.62
N ARG A 90 2.59 18.97 -24.91
CA ARG A 90 3.47 19.96 -25.55
C ARG A 90 4.41 19.24 -26.52
N VAL A 91 4.72 19.90 -27.63
CA VAL A 91 5.62 19.36 -28.65
C VAL A 91 7.03 19.83 -28.34
N ASP A 92 8.00 18.92 -28.39
CA ASP A 92 9.39 19.28 -28.25
C ASP A 92 9.87 20.12 -29.44
N THR A 93 10.65 21.16 -29.18
CA THR A 93 11.21 22.04 -30.21
C THR A 93 12.65 21.66 -30.53
N GLN A 94 13.04 21.67 -31.80
CA GLN A 94 14.45 21.45 -32.18
C GLN A 94 15.27 22.74 -32.12
N ASN A 95 14.63 23.90 -31.93
CA ASN A 95 15.30 25.19 -31.88
C ASN A 95 15.84 25.46 -30.46
N SER A 96 17.16 25.33 -30.28
CA SER A 96 17.81 25.54 -28.97
C SER A 96 17.76 26.97 -28.44
N SER A 97 17.34 27.96 -29.24
CA SER A 97 17.11 29.34 -28.79
C SER A 97 15.68 29.60 -28.31
N ASP A 98 14.77 28.65 -28.51
CA ASP A 98 13.42 28.71 -28.00
C ASP A 98 13.41 28.43 -26.48
N PRO A 99 12.82 29.28 -25.64
CA PRO A 99 12.70 29.01 -24.21
C PRO A 99 12.02 27.66 -23.88
N ALA A 100 11.18 27.14 -24.77
CA ALA A 100 10.56 25.81 -24.62
C ALA A 100 11.57 24.66 -24.73
N PHE A 101 12.72 24.86 -25.40
CA PHE A 101 13.77 23.85 -25.57
C PHE A 101 14.31 23.35 -24.22
N ALA A 102 14.38 24.23 -23.22
CA ALA A 102 14.79 23.89 -21.85
C ALA A 102 13.81 22.94 -21.13
N PHE A 103 12.66 22.65 -21.74
CA PHE A 103 11.64 21.76 -21.21
C PHE A 103 11.29 20.61 -22.17
N ASN A 104 12.10 20.40 -23.21
CA ASN A 104 11.95 19.24 -24.09
C ASN A 104 12.07 17.92 -23.30
N GLY A 105 11.29 16.91 -23.67
CA GLY A 105 11.27 15.58 -23.04
C GLY A 105 10.60 15.56 -21.67
N ARG A 106 10.40 16.74 -21.07
CA ARG A 106 9.59 16.98 -19.88
C ARG A 106 8.10 16.80 -20.15
N HIS A 107 7.70 16.90 -21.41
CA HIS A 107 6.30 16.94 -21.81
C HIS A 107 5.99 15.77 -22.75
N GLY A 108 5.44 14.68 -22.18
CA GLY A 108 5.02 13.51 -22.97
C GLY A 108 3.51 13.25 -22.93
N ASN A 109 2.78 13.95 -22.06
CA ASN A 109 1.39 13.65 -21.73
C ASN A 109 0.49 14.85 -21.95
N THR A 110 -0.81 14.60 -22.16
CA THR A 110 -1.85 15.60 -21.93
C THR A 110 -1.72 16.17 -20.53
N TYR A 111 -2.17 17.40 -20.28
CA TYR A 111 -2.06 18.01 -18.95
C TYR A 111 -3.25 18.90 -18.63
N TRP A 112 -3.47 19.14 -17.34
CA TRP A 112 -4.46 20.11 -16.88
C TRP A 112 -3.84 21.52 -16.89
N LYS A 113 -4.47 22.46 -17.59
CA LYS A 113 -4.20 23.89 -17.51
C LYS A 113 -5.22 24.55 -16.59
N SER A 114 -4.76 25.10 -15.48
CA SER A 114 -5.60 25.85 -14.52
C SER A 114 -5.83 27.27 -15.00
N PHE A 115 -7.04 27.79 -14.79
CA PHE A 115 -7.33 29.22 -14.94
C PHE A 115 -7.03 30.01 -13.66
N HIS A 116 -6.71 29.35 -12.56
CA HIS A 116 -6.46 29.98 -11.26
C HIS A 116 -4.98 29.93 -10.88
N HIS A 117 -4.46 31.10 -10.53
CA HIS A 117 -3.05 31.35 -10.41
C HIS A 117 -2.79 32.32 -9.25
N SER A 118 -1.79 32.04 -8.41
CA SER A 118 -1.53 32.88 -7.22
C SER A 118 -0.87 34.24 -7.49
N SER A 119 -0.30 34.43 -8.69
CA SER A 119 0.34 35.66 -9.17
C SER A 119 0.53 35.58 -10.69
N ASN A 120 1.11 36.62 -11.31
CA ASN A 120 1.49 36.60 -12.74
C ASN A 120 2.99 36.34 -12.97
N THR A 121 3.71 35.80 -11.98
CA THR A 121 5.16 35.56 -12.10
C THR A 121 5.46 34.28 -12.89
N THR A 122 6.64 34.17 -13.48
CA THR A 122 7.04 32.99 -14.28
C THR A 122 7.16 31.70 -13.45
N ASN A 123 7.39 31.82 -12.14
CA ASN A 123 7.37 30.70 -11.19
C ASN A 123 6.01 30.50 -10.51
N ASN A 124 4.95 31.07 -11.09
CA ASN A 124 3.66 31.09 -10.42
C ASN A 124 2.98 29.71 -10.36
N ARG A 125 2.41 29.52 -9.19
CA ARG A 125 1.39 28.61 -8.69
C ARG A 125 0.07 28.37 -9.41
N ALA A 126 -0.29 27.16 -9.86
CA ALA A 126 -1.72 26.85 -9.99
C ALA A 126 -2.39 26.87 -8.60
N SER A 127 -3.58 27.42 -8.47
CA SER A 127 -4.34 27.52 -7.21
C SER A 127 -5.82 27.19 -7.41
N MET A 128 -6.61 27.35 -6.35
CA MET A 128 -8.08 27.35 -6.39
C MET A 128 -8.54 28.69 -5.82
N GLU A 129 -9.67 29.22 -6.26
CA GLU A 129 -10.28 30.40 -5.64
C GLU A 129 -11.21 30.00 -4.50
N SER A 130 -11.42 30.93 -3.56
CA SER A 130 -12.49 30.79 -2.58
C SER A 130 -13.82 31.10 -3.25
N VAL A 131 -14.83 30.25 -3.05
CA VAL A 131 -16.20 30.53 -3.48
C VAL A 131 -16.70 31.83 -2.85
N TRP A 132 -16.22 32.15 -1.65
CA TRP A 132 -16.58 33.37 -0.93
C TRP A 132 -15.98 34.65 -1.54
N ASP A 133 -14.96 34.54 -2.39
CA ASP A 133 -14.40 35.67 -3.14
C ASP A 133 -15.23 35.99 -4.41
N GLY A 134 -16.05 35.03 -4.87
CA GLY A 134 -16.93 35.18 -6.03
C GLY A 134 -18.33 35.67 -5.64
N THR A 135 -19.33 35.35 -6.47
CA THR A 135 -20.73 35.64 -6.15
C THR A 135 -21.53 34.35 -6.09
N LEU A 136 -21.83 33.89 -4.87
CA LEU A 136 -22.69 32.75 -4.61
C LEU A 136 -24.09 33.22 -4.22
N VAL A 137 -25.10 32.75 -4.94
CA VAL A 137 -26.52 33.11 -4.70
C VAL A 137 -27.32 31.83 -4.49
N LYS A 138 -28.05 31.75 -3.37
CA LYS A 138 -29.03 30.69 -3.15
C LYS A 138 -30.24 30.93 -4.07
N THR A 139 -30.62 29.91 -4.84
CA THR A 139 -31.78 29.92 -5.72
C THR A 139 -32.85 28.95 -5.20
N ASP A 140 -34.03 28.95 -5.80
CA ASP A 140 -35.08 27.97 -5.46
C ASP A 140 -34.68 26.53 -5.81
N GLU A 141 -33.75 26.38 -6.77
CA GLU A 141 -33.28 25.09 -7.28
C GLU A 141 -31.97 24.63 -6.64
N GLY A 142 -31.25 25.50 -5.92
CA GLY A 142 -29.96 25.20 -5.30
C GLY A 142 -29.09 26.45 -5.11
N TYR A 143 -27.94 26.48 -5.78
CA TYR A 143 -26.98 27.56 -5.73
C TYR A 143 -26.51 27.94 -7.14
N ARG A 144 -26.34 29.25 -7.35
CA ARG A 144 -25.68 29.82 -8.54
C ARG A 144 -24.37 30.45 -8.11
N TYR A 145 -23.27 30.01 -8.70
CA TYR A 145 -21.95 30.61 -8.50
C TYR A 145 -21.44 31.31 -9.75
N THR A 146 -21.02 32.56 -9.59
CA THR A 146 -20.27 33.32 -10.59
C THR A 146 -18.81 33.39 -10.15
N PHE A 147 -17.91 32.88 -11.00
CA PHE A 147 -16.48 32.80 -10.71
C PHE A 147 -15.84 34.17 -10.43
N ALA A 148 -14.89 34.20 -9.49
CA ALA A 148 -14.20 35.42 -9.09
C ALA A 148 -13.22 35.92 -10.17
N ILE A 149 -12.74 35.02 -11.06
CA ILE A 149 -11.94 35.36 -12.25
C ILE A 149 -12.55 36.59 -12.97
N PRO A 150 -11.83 37.74 -13.10
CA PRO A 150 -12.38 38.97 -13.65
C PRO A 150 -12.96 38.82 -15.07
N ASP A 151 -12.18 38.24 -15.99
CA ASP A 151 -12.60 37.92 -17.35
C ASP A 151 -11.98 36.58 -17.75
N VAL A 152 -12.81 35.54 -17.86
CA VAL A 152 -12.36 34.16 -18.11
C VAL A 152 -11.68 34.00 -19.48
N LEU A 153 -11.94 34.93 -20.41
CA LEU A 153 -11.32 34.95 -21.74
C LEU A 153 -9.97 35.71 -21.77
N LYS A 154 -9.59 36.37 -20.67
CA LYS A 154 -8.36 37.18 -20.56
C LYS A 154 -7.52 36.81 -19.34
N VAL A 155 -7.50 35.54 -18.98
CA VAL A 155 -6.63 35.02 -17.92
C VAL A 155 -5.20 34.91 -18.45
N SER A 156 -4.27 35.66 -17.89
CA SER A 156 -2.85 35.59 -18.27
C SER A 156 -2.28 34.20 -18.01
N ASP A 157 -1.60 33.62 -19.00
CA ASP A 157 -0.90 32.35 -18.82
C ASP A 157 0.49 32.59 -18.22
N PRO A 158 0.82 32.04 -17.03
CA PRO A 158 2.17 32.15 -16.49
C PRO A 158 3.21 31.42 -17.33
N TYR A 159 2.81 30.51 -18.22
CA TYR A 159 3.66 29.86 -19.21
C TYR A 159 3.22 30.25 -20.62
N THR A 160 3.63 31.44 -21.05
CA THR A 160 3.17 32.09 -22.29
C THR A 160 3.48 31.34 -23.59
N ALA A 161 4.36 30.34 -23.57
CA ALA A 161 4.60 29.47 -24.73
C ALA A 161 3.31 28.73 -25.16
N ASP A 162 2.51 28.25 -24.20
CA ASP A 162 1.25 27.54 -24.45
C ASP A 162 0.14 28.45 -25.02
N SER A 163 0.28 29.76 -24.84
CA SER A 163 -0.73 30.78 -25.19
C SER A 163 -0.21 31.84 -26.15
N SER A 164 0.91 31.56 -26.82
CA SER A 164 1.53 32.46 -27.80
C SER A 164 0.57 32.82 -28.95
N SER A 165 -0.30 31.88 -29.34
CA SER A 165 -1.35 32.07 -30.35
C SER A 165 -2.55 32.89 -29.86
N ASN A 166 -2.65 33.18 -28.56
CA ASN A 166 -3.76 33.90 -27.94
C ASN A 166 -3.26 35.07 -27.07
N ASN A 167 -2.25 35.80 -27.57
CA ASN A 167 -1.69 36.99 -26.92
C ASN A 167 -1.23 36.79 -25.46
N GLY A 168 -0.78 35.58 -25.11
CA GLY A 168 -0.35 35.26 -23.75
C GLY A 168 -1.50 35.00 -22.76
N PHE A 169 -2.74 34.92 -23.24
CA PHE A 169 -3.90 34.54 -22.43
C PHE A 169 -4.28 33.08 -22.65
N ILE A 170 -4.74 32.40 -21.60
CA ILE A 170 -5.25 31.05 -21.69
C ILE A 170 -6.50 31.06 -22.57
N ALA A 171 -6.45 30.36 -23.70
CA ALA A 171 -7.61 30.23 -24.60
C ALA A 171 -8.73 29.41 -23.93
N TRP A 172 -9.99 29.72 -24.19
CA TRP A 172 -11.12 28.94 -23.68
C TRP A 172 -11.23 27.56 -24.35
N ASP A 173 -10.94 27.42 -25.65
CA ASP A 173 -11.03 26.14 -26.39
C ASP A 173 -12.32 25.35 -26.11
N ALA A 174 -13.48 25.87 -26.56
CA ALA A 174 -14.79 25.32 -26.25
C ALA A 174 -15.03 23.87 -26.73
N ASP A 175 -14.20 23.37 -27.65
CA ASP A 175 -14.24 22.01 -28.18
C ASP A 175 -13.44 21.00 -27.34
N LYS A 176 -12.77 21.44 -26.27
CA LYS A 176 -11.94 20.62 -25.38
C LYS A 176 -12.60 20.38 -24.02
N LEU A 177 -12.16 19.32 -23.35
CA LEU A 177 -12.60 18.94 -22.02
C LEU A 177 -12.22 20.01 -20.98
N HIS A 178 -13.23 20.47 -20.25
CA HIS A 178 -13.13 21.34 -19.09
C HIS A 178 -13.47 20.58 -17.82
N ARG A 179 -12.93 21.06 -16.69
CA ARG A 179 -13.15 20.48 -15.37
C ARG A 179 -13.39 21.59 -14.35
N ILE A 180 -14.45 21.42 -13.55
CA ILE A 180 -14.66 22.13 -12.29
C ILE A 180 -14.34 21.17 -11.15
N VAL A 181 -13.55 21.66 -10.20
CA VAL A 181 -13.21 20.95 -8.96
C VAL A 181 -13.72 21.76 -7.78
N MET A 182 -14.47 21.14 -6.89
CA MET A 182 -15.01 21.74 -5.67
C MET A 182 -14.47 20.99 -4.44
N ALA A 183 -14.15 21.73 -3.39
CA ALA A 183 -13.82 21.19 -2.07
C ALA A 183 -14.39 22.09 -0.97
N TYR A 184 -15.33 21.57 -0.19
CA TYR A 184 -16.05 22.28 0.87
C TYR A 184 -15.85 21.58 2.21
N GLY A 185 -15.58 22.35 3.27
CA GLY A 185 -15.50 21.86 4.64
C GLY A 185 -14.19 21.14 5.01
N GLU A 186 -14.31 20.20 5.96
CA GLU A 186 -13.20 19.44 6.56
C GLU A 186 -13.57 17.94 6.65
N GLN A 187 -12.60 17.07 6.95
CA GLN A 187 -12.83 15.62 7.08
C GLN A 187 -14.06 15.31 7.94
N GLY A 188 -14.99 14.51 7.41
CA GLY A 188 -16.24 14.11 8.08
C GLY A 188 -17.36 15.16 8.10
N ASN A 189 -17.12 16.39 7.64
CA ASN A 189 -18.12 17.48 7.61
C ASN A 189 -18.02 18.32 6.33
N GLY A 190 -17.75 17.69 5.18
CA GLY A 190 -17.55 18.38 3.91
C GLY A 190 -17.66 17.44 2.70
N PHE A 191 -17.41 17.97 1.50
CA PHE A 191 -17.33 17.16 0.27
C PHE A 191 -16.21 17.61 -0.67
N THR A 192 -15.78 16.70 -1.53
CA THR A 192 -15.09 17.04 -2.78
C THR A 192 -15.94 16.61 -3.97
N TYR A 193 -15.94 17.40 -5.05
CA TYR A 193 -16.72 17.10 -6.25
C TYR A 193 -15.99 17.51 -7.51
N VAL A 194 -16.20 16.75 -8.58
CA VAL A 194 -15.58 16.97 -9.89
C VAL A 194 -16.67 16.94 -10.94
N PHE A 195 -16.72 17.97 -11.77
CA PHE A 195 -17.60 18.05 -12.92
C PHE A 195 -16.76 18.24 -14.18
N GLU A 196 -16.92 17.37 -15.17
CA GLU A 196 -16.22 17.45 -16.45
C GLU A 196 -17.20 17.60 -17.59
N TRP A 197 -16.91 18.49 -18.55
CA TRP A 197 -17.77 18.71 -19.71
C TRP A 197 -16.98 19.28 -20.89
N VAL A 198 -17.57 19.20 -22.09
CA VAL A 198 -17.08 19.90 -23.28
C VAL A 198 -18.10 21.00 -23.62
N PRO A 199 -17.73 22.30 -23.58
CA PRO A 199 -18.69 23.39 -23.78
C PRO A 199 -19.40 23.44 -25.15
N GLN A 200 -18.84 22.81 -26.18
CA GLN A 200 -19.41 22.72 -27.53
C GLN A 200 -19.25 21.31 -28.09
N GLU A 201 -19.69 21.09 -29.34
CA GLU A 201 -19.44 19.83 -30.05
C GLU A 201 -17.93 19.55 -30.05
N SER A 202 -17.56 18.40 -29.51
CA SER A 202 -16.15 18.05 -29.37
C SER A 202 -15.54 17.82 -30.74
N SER A 203 -14.32 18.30 -30.95
CA SER A 203 -13.56 17.89 -32.12
C SER A 203 -13.21 16.40 -32.00
N ASP A 204 -12.99 15.71 -33.14
CA ASP A 204 -12.61 14.28 -33.18
C ASP A 204 -11.32 13.94 -32.37
N ALA A 205 -10.64 14.96 -31.82
CA ALA A 205 -9.44 14.88 -31.00
C ALA A 205 -9.71 15.30 -29.54
N VAL A 206 -10.70 14.68 -28.88
CA VAL A 206 -10.99 14.95 -27.46
C VAL A 206 -9.73 14.70 -26.63
N VAL A 207 -9.20 15.76 -26.03
CA VAL A 207 -8.07 15.67 -25.11
C VAL A 207 -8.61 15.25 -23.74
N SER A 208 -8.31 14.03 -23.30
CA SER A 208 -8.61 13.53 -21.96
C SER A 208 -7.39 13.51 -21.05
N ARG A 209 -7.63 13.45 -19.73
CA ARG A 209 -6.59 13.21 -18.72
C ARG A 209 -7.16 12.48 -17.50
N ASN A 210 -7.59 11.24 -17.73
CA ASN A 210 -7.99 10.29 -16.71
C ASN A 210 -7.01 9.10 -16.70
N VAL A 211 -5.95 9.21 -15.89
CA VAL A 211 -4.79 8.29 -15.90
C VAL A 211 -4.86 7.21 -14.82
N ILE A 212 -5.61 7.44 -13.74
CA ILE A 212 -5.70 6.55 -12.58
C ILE A 212 -7.18 6.30 -12.28
N GLU A 213 -7.54 5.04 -12.07
CA GLU A 213 -8.90 4.63 -11.68
C GLU A 213 -9.22 5.11 -10.25
N THR A 214 -10.44 5.61 -10.05
CA THR A 214 -10.96 5.95 -8.72
C THR A 214 -10.91 4.75 -7.77
N GLY A 215 -10.58 4.94 -6.49
CA GLY A 215 -10.52 3.83 -5.52
C GLY A 215 -9.15 3.15 -5.43
N THR A 216 -8.23 3.43 -6.36
CA THR A 216 -6.94 2.72 -6.41
C THR A 216 -6.04 3.05 -5.22
N CYS A 217 -6.11 4.29 -4.71
CA CYS A 217 -5.32 4.76 -3.57
C CYS A 217 -5.84 4.18 -2.25
N GLU A 218 -7.16 4.01 -2.17
CA GLU A 218 -7.92 3.61 -1.01
C GLU A 218 -7.60 2.17 -0.59
N ASN A 219 -7.10 1.34 -1.51
CA ASN A 219 -6.55 0.01 -1.22
C ASN A 219 -5.46 0.03 -0.13
N CYS A 220 -4.71 1.14 -0.01
CA CYS A 220 -3.71 1.32 1.04
C CYS A 220 -4.09 2.42 2.04
N HIS A 221 -4.67 3.51 1.54
CA HIS A 221 -4.90 4.71 2.34
C HIS A 221 -6.25 4.70 3.08
N MET A 222 -7.13 3.73 2.83
CA MET A 222 -8.39 3.56 3.58
C MET A 222 -9.29 4.79 3.58
N GLY A 223 -9.25 5.58 2.49
CA GLY A 223 -10.01 6.83 2.38
C GLY A 223 -9.44 7.99 3.20
N GLU A 224 -8.30 7.82 3.87
CA GLU A 224 -7.68 8.88 4.65
C GLU A 224 -7.20 10.05 3.75
N PRO A 225 -7.30 11.30 4.23
CA PRO A 225 -6.80 12.46 3.51
C PRO A 225 -5.30 12.33 3.30
N LEU A 226 -4.89 12.39 2.04
CA LEU A 226 -3.57 11.91 1.67
C LEU A 226 -2.46 12.79 2.27
N HIS A 227 -2.39 14.08 1.94
CA HIS A 227 -1.25 14.90 2.40
C HIS A 227 -1.52 16.40 2.39
N HIS A 228 -2.09 16.91 3.48
CA HIS A 228 -1.91 18.28 3.91
C HIS A 228 -1.92 18.28 5.45
N GLY A 229 -1.01 19.05 6.09
CA GLY A 229 -0.82 18.98 7.54
C GLY A 229 -2.11 19.28 8.34
N PRO A 230 -2.18 18.87 9.62
CA PRO A 230 -3.35 19.08 10.45
C PRO A 230 -3.79 20.55 10.42
N GLY A 231 -5.05 20.80 10.05
CA GLY A 231 -5.64 22.14 9.88
C GLY A 231 -5.63 22.70 8.45
N TYR A 232 -5.00 22.05 7.47
CA TYR A 232 -5.02 22.47 6.06
C TYR A 232 -5.65 21.36 5.20
N ARG A 233 -6.75 21.66 4.50
CA ARG A 233 -7.30 20.83 3.39
C ARG A 233 -7.51 19.34 3.73
N SER A 234 -8.03 19.05 4.92
CA SER A 234 -8.22 17.70 5.46
C SER A 234 -9.28 16.85 4.74
N ILE A 235 -9.88 17.33 3.65
CA ILE A 235 -10.86 16.56 2.86
C ILE A 235 -10.36 16.15 1.48
N ASP A 236 -9.15 16.55 1.11
CA ASP A 236 -8.61 16.31 -0.24
C ASP A 236 -8.17 14.83 -0.39
N ASN A 237 -9.13 13.92 -0.56
CA ASN A 237 -8.92 12.48 -0.85
C ASN A 237 -9.15 12.13 -2.34
N ASN A 238 -9.62 13.08 -3.15
CA ASN A 238 -9.83 12.90 -4.59
C ASN A 238 -8.65 13.43 -5.41
N ILE A 239 -8.06 12.57 -6.26
CA ILE A 239 -6.94 12.89 -7.16
C ILE A 239 -7.20 14.15 -7.99
N ALA A 240 -8.43 14.36 -8.46
CA ALA A 240 -8.78 15.53 -9.25
C ALA A 240 -8.58 16.84 -8.48
N VAL A 241 -8.84 16.83 -7.16
CA VAL A 241 -8.58 17.98 -6.27
C VAL A 241 -7.09 18.27 -6.20
N CYS A 242 -6.27 17.22 -6.06
CA CYS A 242 -4.82 17.37 -6.08
C CYS A 242 -4.37 18.00 -7.41
N THR A 243 -4.89 17.54 -8.55
CA THR A 243 -4.54 18.08 -9.88
C THR A 243 -5.04 19.50 -10.14
N ALA A 244 -5.93 20.07 -9.32
CA ALA A 244 -6.27 21.48 -9.41
C ALA A 244 -5.06 22.38 -9.09
N CYS A 245 -4.18 21.92 -8.20
CA CYS A 245 -2.96 22.63 -7.80
C CYS A 245 -1.67 21.95 -8.30
N HIS A 246 -1.57 20.63 -8.18
CA HIS A 246 -0.41 19.81 -8.55
C HIS A 246 -0.53 19.33 -10.01
N ASN A 247 -0.42 20.26 -10.95
CA ASN A 247 -0.49 19.98 -12.38
C ASN A 247 0.71 20.57 -13.13
N ASP A 248 0.72 20.33 -14.45
CA ASP A 248 1.77 20.78 -15.36
C ASP A 248 1.43 22.11 -16.05
N SER A 249 0.49 22.91 -15.52
CA SER A 249 0.06 24.21 -16.10
C SER A 249 1.23 25.14 -16.34
N ASN A 250 2.18 25.17 -15.40
CA ASN A 250 3.38 25.99 -15.46
C ASN A 250 4.61 25.15 -15.04
N PRO A 251 5.40 24.65 -16.01
CA PRO A 251 6.64 23.92 -15.74
C PRO A 251 7.67 24.71 -14.91
N GLY A 252 7.64 26.05 -14.98
CA GLY A 252 8.51 26.96 -14.24
C GLY A 252 8.13 27.14 -12.77
N ALA A 253 6.98 26.62 -12.33
CA ALA A 253 6.57 26.65 -10.93
C ALA A 253 7.38 25.69 -10.04
N ALA A 254 8.11 24.74 -10.62
CA ALA A 254 9.03 23.87 -9.88
C ALA A 254 10.26 24.69 -9.43
N PRO A 255 10.72 24.59 -8.16
CA PRO A 255 10.35 23.59 -7.16
C PRO A 255 9.18 23.97 -6.23
N ALA A 256 8.62 25.18 -6.35
CA ALA A 256 7.60 25.70 -5.45
C ALA A 256 6.26 24.93 -5.49
N ARG A 257 5.87 24.41 -6.66
CA ARG A 257 4.74 23.49 -6.80
C ARG A 257 5.05 22.46 -7.89
N ARG A 258 5.24 21.21 -7.47
CA ARG A 258 5.52 20.08 -8.37
C ARG A 258 4.22 19.43 -8.87
N PRO A 259 4.21 18.89 -10.10
CA PRO A 259 3.06 18.16 -10.62
C PRO A 259 2.81 16.87 -9.83
N LEU A 260 1.57 16.39 -9.83
CA LEU A 260 1.13 15.28 -8.97
C LEU A 260 1.93 14.00 -9.21
N ALA A 261 2.21 13.66 -10.47
CA ALA A 261 3.02 12.49 -10.82
C ALA A 261 4.40 12.52 -10.14
N ALA A 262 5.01 13.70 -10.03
CA ALA A 262 6.31 13.83 -9.39
C ALA A 262 6.25 13.72 -7.86
N VAL A 263 5.16 14.19 -7.25
CA VAL A 263 4.93 14.08 -5.81
C VAL A 263 4.68 12.61 -5.44
N VAL A 264 3.70 11.98 -6.09
CA VAL A 264 3.27 10.60 -5.76
C VAL A 264 4.42 9.61 -5.94
N HIS A 265 5.12 9.62 -7.08
CA HIS A 265 6.24 8.69 -7.28
C HIS A 265 7.40 8.92 -6.31
N GLN A 266 7.67 10.17 -5.90
CA GLN A 266 8.73 10.41 -4.91
C GLN A 266 8.38 9.83 -3.54
N TYR A 267 7.12 9.91 -3.11
CA TYR A 267 6.69 9.39 -1.82
C TYR A 267 6.55 7.86 -1.80
N HIS A 268 6.32 7.21 -2.95
CA HIS A 268 6.16 5.75 -3.06
C HIS A 268 7.36 5.06 -3.72
N GLY A 269 8.39 5.84 -4.07
CA GLY A 269 9.63 5.35 -4.62
C GLY A 269 10.67 5.07 -3.54
N ASN A 270 11.85 4.67 -3.98
CA ASN A 270 13.00 4.51 -3.09
C ASN A 270 13.42 5.90 -2.55
N VAL A 271 13.44 6.05 -1.22
CA VAL A 271 13.87 7.29 -0.58
C VAL A 271 15.39 7.27 -0.48
N PHE A 272 16.03 8.18 -1.20
CA PHE A 272 17.45 8.44 -1.08
C PHE A 272 17.69 9.50 -0.01
N LYS A 273 18.86 9.46 0.63
CA LYS A 273 19.31 10.55 1.49
C LYS A 273 19.40 11.82 0.68
N LEU A 274 18.64 12.85 1.09
CA LEU A 274 18.61 14.14 0.40
C LEU A 274 19.30 15.21 1.24
N GLY A 275 20.02 16.13 0.58
CA GLY A 275 20.52 17.33 1.24
C GLY A 275 19.37 18.17 1.80
N SER A 276 19.44 18.51 3.09
CA SER A 276 18.32 19.11 3.84
C SER A 276 18.46 20.64 4.01
N ASP A 277 19.65 21.20 3.81
CA ASP A 277 19.91 22.63 3.95
C ASP A 277 19.29 23.44 2.80
N ARG A 278 18.24 24.20 3.11
CA ARG A 278 17.51 25.05 2.14
C ARG A 278 18.38 26.17 1.55
N ASN A 279 19.51 26.50 2.18
CA ASN A 279 20.41 27.56 1.72
C ASN A 279 21.49 27.04 0.77
N ASN A 280 21.70 25.73 0.71
CA ASN A 280 22.61 25.10 -0.23
C ASN A 280 21.83 24.57 -1.44
N THR A 281 21.65 25.42 -2.45
CA THR A 281 20.88 25.05 -3.66
C THR A 281 21.51 23.92 -4.48
N ASP A 282 22.77 23.59 -4.24
CA ASP A 282 23.50 22.55 -4.97
C ASP A 282 23.17 21.15 -4.45
N THR A 283 22.91 21.01 -3.14
CA THR A 283 22.55 19.74 -2.50
C THR A 283 21.09 19.69 -2.02
N TYR A 284 20.40 20.83 -1.92
CA TYR A 284 19.04 20.88 -1.37
C TYR A 284 18.06 20.05 -2.19
N LYS A 285 17.47 19.04 -1.54
CA LYS A 285 16.61 18.03 -2.14
C LYS A 285 17.28 17.22 -3.27
N GLN A 286 18.61 17.19 -3.31
CA GLN A 286 19.40 16.32 -4.18
C GLN A 286 19.98 15.15 -3.37
N PRO A 287 20.13 13.95 -3.97
CA PRO A 287 20.78 12.82 -3.33
C PRO A 287 22.21 13.12 -2.87
N VAL A 288 22.48 12.83 -1.60
CA VAL A 288 23.79 12.99 -0.98
C VAL A 288 24.27 11.67 -0.37
N ASP A 289 25.58 11.55 -0.22
CA ASP A 289 26.19 10.38 0.40
C ASP A 289 26.08 10.45 1.93
N GLU A 290 26.72 9.52 2.62
CA GLU A 290 26.77 9.50 4.08
C GLU A 290 27.37 10.79 4.66
N ASN A 291 28.22 11.50 3.91
CA ASN A 291 28.93 12.72 4.29
C ASN A 291 28.24 14.01 3.82
N GLU A 292 26.98 13.94 3.37
CA GLU A 292 26.20 15.06 2.83
C GLU A 292 26.79 15.70 1.56
N VAL A 293 27.66 14.98 0.85
CA VAL A 293 28.20 15.42 -0.44
C VAL A 293 27.27 14.95 -1.56
N LEU A 294 27.05 15.82 -2.55
CA LEU A 294 26.30 15.47 -3.75
C LEU A 294 26.85 14.18 -4.35
N VAL A 295 26.03 13.15 -4.40
CA VAL A 295 26.41 11.91 -5.07
C VAL A 295 26.55 12.23 -6.55
N THR A 296 27.58 11.68 -7.22
CA THR A 296 27.76 11.90 -8.66
C THR A 296 27.75 10.63 -9.50
N ASP A 297 27.62 9.46 -8.87
CA ASP A 297 27.51 8.16 -9.52
C ASP A 297 26.59 7.22 -8.72
N ILE A 298 26.33 6.03 -9.24
CA ILE A 298 25.43 5.07 -8.62
C ILE A 298 26.00 4.44 -7.33
N ASN A 299 27.32 4.44 -7.17
CA ASN A 299 28.01 3.75 -6.08
C ASN A 299 27.97 4.56 -4.77
N GLY A 300 27.73 5.87 -4.84
CA GLY A 300 27.57 6.73 -3.66
C GLY A 300 26.13 6.86 -3.13
N LEU A 301 25.12 6.23 -3.77
CA LEU A 301 23.73 6.39 -3.38
C LEU A 301 23.43 5.76 -2.02
N VAL A 302 23.01 6.59 -1.06
CA VAL A 302 22.47 6.13 0.21
C VAL A 302 20.95 6.09 0.13
N ILE A 303 20.38 4.89 0.26
CA ILE A 303 18.94 4.69 0.38
C ILE A 303 18.59 4.74 1.86
N GLU A 304 17.75 5.69 2.27
CA GLU A 304 17.28 5.83 3.65
C GLU A 304 16.07 4.95 3.94
N GLY A 305 15.29 4.60 2.91
CA GLY A 305 14.16 3.71 3.09
C GLY A 305 13.35 3.45 1.83
N ASN A 306 12.30 2.65 1.99
CA ASN A 306 11.19 2.55 1.06
C ASN A 306 9.90 2.52 1.89
N PRO A 307 9.15 3.63 1.98
CA PRO A 307 7.88 3.66 2.69
C PRO A 307 6.77 2.89 1.96
N PHE A 308 7.02 2.46 0.70
CA PHE A 308 6.07 1.67 -0.06
C PHE A 308 6.12 0.20 0.37
N PRO A 309 4.99 -0.42 0.76
CA PRO A 309 4.95 -1.75 1.38
C PRO A 309 5.22 -2.91 0.40
N GLN A 310 5.56 -2.61 -0.86
CA GLN A 310 5.75 -3.57 -1.94
C GLN A 310 6.88 -3.11 -2.88
N ASP A 311 7.14 -3.91 -3.92
CA ASP A 311 8.10 -3.54 -4.96
C ASP A 311 7.62 -2.31 -5.74
N ALA A 312 8.39 -1.22 -5.70
CA ALA A 312 8.06 0.04 -6.38
C ALA A 312 7.99 -0.07 -7.91
N ARG A 313 8.42 -1.20 -8.51
CA ARG A 313 8.24 -1.50 -9.93
C ARG A 313 6.84 -1.99 -10.27
N ASN A 314 6.01 -2.31 -9.28
CA ASN A 314 4.64 -2.75 -9.48
C ASN A 314 3.73 -1.55 -9.84
N CYS A 315 3.87 -1.06 -11.07
CA CYS A 315 3.12 0.09 -11.57
C CYS A 315 1.60 -0.16 -11.53
N THR A 316 1.17 -1.42 -11.64
CA THR A 316 -0.24 -1.81 -11.62
C THR A 316 -0.93 -1.64 -10.27
N THR A 317 -0.18 -1.33 -9.22
CA THR A 317 -0.77 -0.92 -7.94
C THR A 317 -1.55 0.37 -8.06
N CYS A 318 -1.03 1.35 -8.82
CA CYS A 318 -1.68 2.65 -9.01
C CYS A 318 -2.23 2.84 -10.43
N HIS A 319 -1.61 2.20 -11.43
CA HIS A 319 -1.97 2.36 -12.82
C HIS A 319 -2.72 1.13 -13.35
N SER A 320 -4.00 1.30 -13.60
CA SER A 320 -4.76 0.31 -14.38
C SER A 320 -4.23 0.25 -15.83
N THR A 321 -4.58 -0.81 -16.55
CA THR A 321 -4.47 -0.87 -18.01
C THR A 321 -5.85 -0.90 -18.67
N ASP A 322 -6.91 -0.78 -17.86
CA ASP A 322 -8.30 -0.81 -18.29
C ASP A 322 -8.74 0.58 -18.76
N VAL A 323 -8.62 0.80 -20.07
CA VAL A 323 -9.03 2.05 -20.72
C VAL A 323 -10.53 2.31 -20.67
N ALA A 324 -11.36 1.30 -20.34
CA ALA A 324 -12.79 1.50 -20.13
C ALA A 324 -13.08 2.18 -18.78
N LYS A 325 -12.19 2.01 -17.80
CA LYS A 325 -12.31 2.61 -16.47
C LYS A 325 -11.56 3.93 -16.32
N ALA A 326 -10.42 4.05 -17.01
CA ALA A 326 -9.65 5.29 -17.09
C ALA A 326 -9.16 5.48 -18.53
N SER A 327 -9.72 6.45 -19.26
CA SER A 327 -9.50 6.62 -20.71
C SER A 327 -8.02 6.72 -21.11
N ASP A 328 -7.17 7.19 -20.19
CA ASP A 328 -5.75 7.41 -20.41
C ASP A 328 -4.88 6.50 -19.51
N ALA A 329 -5.42 5.35 -19.09
CA ALA A 329 -4.76 4.37 -18.21
C ALA A 329 -3.36 3.95 -18.70
N ASN A 330 -3.17 3.85 -20.03
CA ASN A 330 -1.92 3.40 -20.62
C ASN A 330 -0.81 4.48 -20.68
N ASN A 331 -1.10 5.73 -20.31
CA ASN A 331 -0.16 6.85 -20.45
C ASN A 331 1.17 6.63 -19.73
N TRP A 332 1.19 5.88 -18.63
CA TRP A 332 2.44 5.63 -17.88
C TRP A 332 3.49 4.85 -18.68
N PHE A 333 3.09 4.08 -19.70
CA PHE A 333 4.02 3.33 -20.55
C PHE A 333 3.98 3.72 -22.03
N GLU A 334 2.87 4.25 -22.54
CA GLU A 334 2.79 4.74 -23.92
C GLU A 334 3.38 6.15 -24.06
N HIS A 335 3.33 6.92 -22.98
CA HIS A 335 3.74 8.32 -22.92
C HIS A 335 4.70 8.60 -21.75
N PRO A 336 5.86 7.90 -21.69
CA PRO A 336 6.87 8.18 -20.68
C PRO A 336 7.35 9.63 -20.81
N ASN A 337 7.56 10.28 -19.68
CA ASN A 337 7.98 11.68 -19.62
C ASN A 337 9.03 11.86 -18.53
N GLN A 338 9.91 12.83 -18.72
CA GLN A 338 11.01 13.10 -17.81
C GLN A 338 10.50 13.34 -16.38
N VAL A 339 9.45 14.17 -16.18
CA VAL A 339 8.92 14.51 -14.85
C VAL A 339 8.60 13.28 -14.00
N ALA A 340 7.96 12.27 -14.61
CA ALA A 340 7.61 11.03 -13.93
C ALA A 340 8.82 10.10 -13.76
N CYS A 341 9.59 9.88 -14.83
CA CYS A 341 10.71 8.94 -14.82
C CYS A 341 11.82 9.38 -13.87
N GLU A 342 12.16 10.67 -13.88
CA GLU A 342 13.23 11.26 -13.07
C GLU A 342 12.99 11.08 -11.57
N THR A 343 11.75 11.08 -11.11
CA THR A 343 11.47 10.92 -9.67
C THR A 343 12.01 9.62 -9.07
N CYS A 344 12.13 8.56 -9.88
CA CYS A 344 12.73 7.29 -9.49
C CYS A 344 14.08 7.03 -10.17
N HIS A 345 14.41 7.74 -11.25
CA HIS A 345 15.58 7.44 -12.11
C HIS A 345 16.63 8.54 -12.17
N LEU A 346 16.41 9.73 -11.59
CA LEU A 346 17.35 10.88 -11.59
C LEU A 346 18.79 10.53 -11.24
N TYR A 347 18.97 9.46 -10.46
CA TYR A 347 20.28 8.96 -10.09
C TYR A 347 20.56 7.52 -10.50
N ARG A 348 19.52 6.73 -10.77
CA ARG A 348 19.65 5.34 -11.26
C ARG A 348 20.22 5.28 -12.68
N ASP A 349 20.01 6.34 -13.47
CA ASP A 349 20.39 6.38 -14.88
C ASP A 349 21.78 6.93 -15.17
N ARG A 350 22.58 7.31 -14.15
CA ARG A 350 24.01 7.56 -14.38
C ARG A 350 24.80 6.33 -14.81
N GLY A 351 24.23 5.12 -14.67
CA GLY A 351 24.79 3.87 -15.20
C GLY A 351 24.12 3.32 -16.46
N ALA A 352 22.93 3.82 -16.85
CA ALA A 352 22.28 3.44 -18.12
C ALA A 352 22.59 4.44 -19.24
N HIS A 353 22.87 5.68 -18.86
CA HIS A 353 23.32 6.75 -19.73
C HIS A 353 24.45 7.52 -19.03
N ASP A 354 25.68 7.01 -19.15
CA ASP A 354 26.88 7.68 -18.62
C ASP A 354 26.87 9.18 -19.02
N ASN A 355 26.63 10.05 -18.03
CA ASN A 355 26.73 11.51 -18.12
C ASN A 355 25.82 12.27 -19.12
N GLN A 356 24.62 11.78 -19.44
CA GLN A 356 23.69 12.51 -20.35
C GLN A 356 22.41 13.06 -19.71
N ILE A 357 22.37 13.34 -18.41
CA ILE A 357 21.18 13.97 -17.81
C ILE A 357 21.09 15.44 -18.26
N GLY A 358 20.20 15.70 -19.21
CA GLY A 358 19.91 17.00 -19.80
C GLY A 358 18.74 16.92 -20.79
N THR A 359 18.35 18.06 -21.38
CA THR A 359 17.24 18.17 -22.34
C THR A 359 17.59 17.67 -23.76
N ALA A 360 18.78 17.10 -23.95
CA ALA A 360 19.28 16.62 -25.24
C ALA A 360 20.20 15.41 -25.05
N TRP A 361 19.77 14.25 -25.55
CA TRP A 361 20.51 13.00 -25.56
C TRP A 361 20.98 12.72 -26.98
N ILE A 362 22.09 12.01 -27.22
CA ILE A 362 22.51 11.71 -28.61
C ILE A 362 22.35 10.22 -28.89
N ARG A 363 21.52 9.86 -29.90
CA ARG A 363 21.40 8.50 -30.42
C ARG A 363 21.80 8.49 -31.89
N ASN A 364 22.78 7.64 -32.25
CA ASN A 364 23.29 7.53 -33.62
C ASN A 364 23.75 8.87 -34.24
N GLY A 365 24.21 9.81 -33.41
CA GLY A 365 24.62 11.16 -33.85
C GLY A 365 23.50 12.20 -33.86
N GLU A 366 22.26 11.82 -33.55
CA GLU A 366 21.08 12.71 -33.56
C GLU A 366 20.58 13.03 -32.14
N PRO A 367 20.30 14.31 -31.83
CA PRO A 367 19.61 14.71 -30.61
C PRO A 367 18.23 14.04 -30.46
N GLN A 368 18.11 13.21 -29.42
CA GLN A 368 16.85 12.72 -28.90
C GLN A 368 16.39 13.65 -27.80
N ASN A 369 15.16 14.12 -27.94
CA ASN A 369 14.54 15.04 -27.01
C ASN A 369 13.24 14.49 -26.40
N SER A 370 12.89 13.21 -26.66
CA SER A 370 11.71 12.56 -26.08
C SER A 370 12.02 11.17 -25.51
N CYS A 371 11.40 10.84 -24.37
CA CYS A 371 11.50 9.51 -23.77
C CYS A 371 10.76 8.45 -24.60
N SER A 372 9.63 8.84 -25.20
CA SER A 372 8.76 7.97 -26.01
C SER A 372 9.43 7.47 -27.29
N GLY A 373 10.44 8.17 -27.82
CA GLY A 373 11.21 7.70 -28.97
C GLY A 373 11.99 6.40 -28.73
N CYS A 374 12.23 6.01 -27.49
CA CYS A 374 12.96 4.76 -27.14
C CYS A 374 12.23 3.89 -26.10
N HIS A 375 11.37 4.45 -25.24
CA HIS A 375 10.76 3.74 -24.12
C HIS A 375 9.26 3.46 -24.27
N ARG A 376 8.72 3.56 -25.50
CA ARG A 376 7.36 3.09 -25.82
C ARG A 376 7.37 1.58 -26.15
N PRO A 377 6.30 0.83 -25.83
CA PRO A 377 6.21 -0.59 -26.23
C PRO A 377 5.86 -0.78 -27.71
N TYR A 378 5.27 0.22 -28.36
CA TYR A 378 4.75 0.10 -29.71
C TYR A 378 5.25 1.24 -30.60
N ASP A 379 5.66 0.89 -31.82
CA ASP A 379 5.74 1.85 -32.93
C ASP A 379 4.37 1.93 -33.63
N ARG A 380 4.22 2.87 -34.57
CA ARG A 380 3.00 3.03 -35.39
C ARG A 380 3.35 2.66 -36.82
N ASP A 381 2.54 1.83 -37.47
CA ASP A 381 2.69 1.54 -38.90
C ASP A 381 2.14 2.69 -39.78
N ASP A 382 2.20 2.52 -41.10
CA ASP A 382 1.74 3.52 -42.08
C ASP A 382 0.23 3.86 -41.96
N ASN A 383 -0.56 2.97 -41.34
CA ASN A 383 -2.00 3.18 -41.09
C ASN A 383 -2.27 3.76 -39.69
N GLY A 384 -1.23 3.94 -38.87
CA GLY A 384 -1.35 4.37 -37.48
C GLY A 384 -1.68 3.25 -36.50
N ASP A 385 -1.66 1.99 -36.95
CA ASP A 385 -1.90 0.84 -36.08
C ASP A 385 -0.64 0.54 -35.25
N PRO A 386 -0.82 0.14 -33.97
CA PRO A 386 0.32 -0.17 -33.10
C PRO A 386 1.00 -1.47 -33.54
N ILE A 387 2.30 -1.40 -33.78
CA ILE A 387 3.19 -2.55 -34.01
C ILE A 387 4.23 -2.64 -32.90
N ILE A 388 4.75 -3.84 -32.60
CA ILE A 388 5.79 -3.99 -31.57
C ILE A 388 6.99 -3.13 -31.94
N GLY A 389 7.35 -2.19 -31.06
CA GLY A 389 8.43 -1.27 -31.34
C GLY A 389 9.80 -1.94 -31.31
N GLN A 390 10.76 -1.42 -32.08
CA GLN A 390 12.12 -1.97 -32.10
C GLN A 390 12.75 -2.02 -30.69
N ASP A 391 12.45 -1.02 -29.87
CA ASP A 391 12.94 -0.88 -28.50
C ASP A 391 11.89 -1.30 -27.44
N ALA A 392 10.85 -2.07 -27.82
CA ALA A 392 9.78 -2.49 -26.91
C ALA A 392 10.29 -3.23 -25.66
N SER A 393 11.43 -3.92 -25.77
CA SER A 393 12.13 -4.60 -24.67
C SER A 393 12.65 -3.64 -23.58
N ARG A 394 12.72 -2.34 -23.88
CA ARG A 394 13.17 -1.24 -23.00
C ARG A 394 12.01 -0.37 -22.51
N SER A 395 10.78 -0.65 -22.94
CA SER A 395 9.62 0.14 -22.53
C SER A 395 9.39 0.07 -21.01
N ALA A 396 8.77 1.12 -20.45
CA ALA A 396 8.45 1.15 -19.01
C ALA A 396 7.63 -0.07 -18.58
N LYS A 397 6.65 -0.48 -19.40
CA LYS A 397 5.85 -1.70 -19.17
C LYS A 397 6.72 -2.95 -19.10
N THR A 398 7.63 -3.11 -20.06
CA THR A 398 8.50 -4.28 -20.08
C THR A 398 9.44 -4.32 -18.89
N VAL A 399 10.15 -3.22 -18.62
CA VAL A 399 11.23 -3.23 -17.62
C VAL A 399 10.74 -3.21 -16.17
N HIS A 400 9.50 -2.78 -15.93
CA HIS A 400 8.89 -2.73 -14.60
C HIS A 400 7.90 -3.87 -14.35
N VAL A 401 6.96 -4.15 -15.26
CA VAL A 401 5.91 -5.15 -15.03
C VAL A 401 6.28 -6.51 -15.63
N ILE A 402 6.63 -6.59 -16.91
CA ILE A 402 6.96 -7.88 -17.56
C ILE A 402 8.17 -8.54 -16.90
N ARG A 403 9.15 -7.76 -16.43
CA ARG A 403 10.28 -8.30 -15.67
C ARG A 403 9.88 -8.86 -14.30
N LEU A 404 8.84 -8.35 -13.65
CA LEU A 404 8.27 -8.96 -12.43
C LEU A 404 7.55 -10.26 -12.77
N GLU A 405 6.73 -10.25 -13.84
CA GLU A 405 6.06 -11.47 -14.36
C GLU A 405 7.07 -12.56 -14.73
N ASN A 406 8.21 -12.18 -15.32
CA ASN A 406 9.30 -13.11 -15.63
C ASN A 406 9.95 -13.69 -14.36
N LEU A 407 10.09 -12.92 -13.28
CA LEU A 407 10.55 -13.47 -12.00
C LEU A 407 9.54 -14.50 -11.47
N ALA A 408 8.25 -14.21 -11.53
CA ALA A 408 7.20 -15.14 -11.16
C ALA A 408 7.25 -16.41 -12.02
N LYS A 409 7.40 -16.28 -13.34
CA LYS A 409 7.60 -17.41 -14.26
C LYS A 409 8.82 -18.25 -13.89
N ALA A 410 9.94 -17.62 -13.52
CA ALA A 410 11.14 -18.32 -13.10
C ALA A 410 10.92 -19.07 -11.77
N ARG A 411 10.29 -18.42 -10.79
CA ARG A 411 9.86 -19.04 -9.52
C ARG A 411 8.99 -20.26 -9.79
N ASP A 412 7.99 -20.13 -10.66
CA ASP A 412 7.02 -21.17 -10.97
C ASP A 412 7.63 -22.35 -11.76
N SER A 413 8.84 -22.20 -12.29
CA SER A 413 9.60 -23.33 -12.85
C SER A 413 10.12 -24.29 -11.79
N LEU A 414 10.12 -23.89 -10.51
CA LEU A 414 10.48 -24.75 -9.38
C LEU A 414 9.22 -25.12 -8.62
N GLU A 415 8.91 -26.42 -8.60
CA GLU A 415 7.78 -26.98 -7.88
C GLU A 415 8.29 -27.83 -6.71
N ILE A 416 7.79 -27.53 -5.52
CA ILE A 416 8.06 -28.32 -4.32
C ILE A 416 6.71 -28.74 -3.74
N ASN A 417 6.58 -30.01 -3.39
CA ASN A 417 5.38 -30.58 -2.80
C ASN A 417 5.73 -31.41 -1.58
N VAL A 418 5.01 -31.19 -0.48
CA VAL A 418 5.06 -32.06 0.69
C VAL A 418 4.05 -33.19 0.48
N GLU A 419 4.54 -34.38 0.13
CA GLU A 419 3.70 -35.54 -0.25
C GLU A 419 3.11 -36.22 0.99
N SER A 420 3.94 -36.43 2.01
CA SER A 420 3.52 -36.98 3.28
C SER A 420 4.42 -36.50 4.42
N ALA A 421 3.87 -36.50 5.64
CA ALA A 421 4.68 -36.35 6.84
C ALA A 421 4.10 -37.18 7.98
N ARG A 422 4.94 -37.88 8.74
CA ARG A 422 4.53 -38.78 9.83
C ARG A 422 5.49 -38.66 11.01
N PHE A 423 5.02 -39.07 12.19
CA PHE A 423 5.84 -39.11 13.40
C PHE A 423 5.91 -40.55 13.91
N ILE A 424 7.06 -41.20 13.77
CA ILE A 424 7.28 -42.61 14.10
C ILE A 424 8.64 -42.79 14.76
N ASP A 425 8.71 -43.60 15.82
CA ASP A 425 9.94 -43.91 16.53
C ASP A 425 10.77 -42.67 16.93
N ASP A 426 10.08 -41.63 17.44
CA ASP A 426 10.67 -40.33 17.78
C ASP A 426 11.36 -39.60 16.61
N GLN A 427 11.00 -39.93 15.37
CA GLN A 427 11.43 -39.25 14.15
C GLN A 427 10.26 -38.54 13.49
N PHE A 428 10.52 -37.33 13.00
CA PHE A 428 9.66 -36.66 12.04
C PHE A 428 10.12 -37.07 10.63
N GLU A 429 9.32 -37.88 9.94
CA GLU A 429 9.58 -38.32 8.57
C GLU A 429 8.76 -37.51 7.58
N ILE A 430 9.40 -37.00 6.53
CA ILE A 430 8.76 -36.18 5.49
C ILE A 430 9.14 -36.70 4.11
N GLU A 431 8.15 -36.88 3.23
CA GLU A 431 8.39 -37.15 1.82
C GLU A 431 8.17 -35.84 1.03
N LEU A 432 9.24 -35.38 0.40
CA LEU A 432 9.26 -34.14 -0.38
C LEU A 432 9.48 -34.47 -1.86
N ARG A 433 8.63 -33.93 -2.74
CA ARG A 433 8.85 -33.97 -4.18
C ARG A 433 9.31 -32.62 -4.68
N VAL A 434 10.43 -32.60 -5.39
CA VAL A 434 11.01 -31.39 -5.96
C VAL A 434 11.24 -31.59 -7.46
N SER A 435 10.70 -30.68 -8.27
CA SER A 435 10.93 -30.67 -9.71
C SER A 435 11.32 -29.28 -10.20
N LYS A 436 12.19 -29.25 -11.21
CA LYS A 436 12.61 -28.04 -11.90
C LYS A 436 12.27 -28.19 -13.39
N ALA A 437 11.54 -27.22 -13.93
CA ALA A 437 11.00 -27.22 -15.29
C ALA A 437 10.26 -28.54 -15.63
N GLY A 438 9.48 -29.05 -14.68
CA GLY A 438 8.71 -30.29 -14.81
C GLY A 438 9.53 -31.58 -14.74
N THR A 439 10.84 -31.51 -14.46
CA THR A 439 11.71 -32.69 -14.30
C THR A 439 12.13 -32.82 -12.83
N GLY A 440 11.96 -34.01 -12.25
CA GLY A 440 12.40 -34.28 -10.87
C GLY A 440 13.92 -34.13 -10.75
N ILE A 441 14.40 -33.39 -9.74
CA ILE A 441 15.84 -33.19 -9.52
C ILE A 441 16.48 -34.44 -8.92
N GLY A 442 17.78 -34.65 -9.18
CA GLY A 442 18.52 -35.81 -8.67
C GLY A 442 19.13 -35.58 -7.28
N SER A 443 19.44 -34.32 -6.95
CA SER A 443 19.96 -33.91 -5.65
C SER A 443 19.47 -32.51 -5.30
N ILE A 444 19.18 -32.29 -4.02
CA ILE A 444 18.76 -30.97 -3.53
C ILE A 444 19.85 -29.90 -3.72
N ASN A 445 21.12 -30.31 -3.76
CA ASN A 445 22.26 -29.43 -4.00
C ASN A 445 22.25 -28.79 -5.39
N GLU A 446 21.44 -29.31 -6.33
CA GLU A 446 21.18 -28.67 -7.62
C GLU A 446 20.47 -27.32 -7.48
N LEU A 447 19.77 -27.07 -6.37
CA LEU A 447 19.09 -25.82 -6.11
C LEU A 447 19.99 -24.75 -5.48
N THR A 448 21.05 -25.15 -4.77
CA THR A 448 21.94 -24.26 -4.00
C THR A 448 22.48 -23.05 -4.79
N PRO A 449 22.84 -23.16 -6.08
CA PRO A 449 23.28 -22.00 -6.87
C PRO A 449 22.19 -20.94 -7.09
N PHE A 450 20.92 -21.32 -7.04
CA PHE A 450 19.77 -20.46 -7.32
C PHE A 450 19.18 -19.80 -6.07
N ILE A 451 19.68 -20.14 -4.87
CA ILE A 451 19.17 -19.60 -3.60
C ILE A 451 20.06 -18.45 -3.15
N ASN A 452 19.47 -17.29 -2.89
CA ASN A 452 20.11 -16.03 -2.51
C ASN A 452 20.57 -16.01 -1.04
N GLU A 453 21.23 -17.10 -0.63
CA GLU A 453 22.03 -17.37 0.58
C GLU A 453 22.33 -18.88 0.52
N HIS A 454 23.57 -19.28 0.28
CA HIS A 454 23.89 -20.70 0.05
C HIS A 454 23.53 -21.58 1.26
N GLY A 455 22.74 -22.64 1.04
CA GLY A 455 22.40 -23.63 2.07
C GLY A 455 21.10 -23.38 2.84
N HIS A 456 20.30 -22.38 2.46
CA HIS A 456 19.06 -21.99 3.15
C HIS A 456 17.80 -22.61 2.52
N LEU A 457 17.79 -23.93 2.27
CA LEU A 457 16.55 -24.64 1.99
C LEU A 457 16.13 -25.41 3.23
N ASN A 458 15.25 -24.80 4.02
CA ASN A 458 14.78 -25.36 5.28
C ASN A 458 13.31 -25.74 5.21
N LEU A 459 12.93 -26.83 5.89
CA LEU A 459 11.54 -27.10 6.27
C LEU A 459 11.31 -26.64 7.70
N LEU A 460 10.22 -25.92 7.97
CA LEU A 460 9.69 -25.75 9.31
C LEU A 460 8.81 -26.95 9.63
N LEU A 461 9.11 -27.61 10.75
CA LEU A 461 8.40 -28.78 11.24
C LEU A 461 7.77 -28.45 12.58
N ASN A 462 6.45 -28.51 12.65
CA ASN A 462 5.71 -28.25 13.89
C ASN A 462 4.50 -29.19 13.99
N TRP A 463 3.72 -29.02 15.06
CA TRP A 463 2.43 -29.68 15.19
C TRP A 463 1.45 -28.81 15.97
N ASP A 464 0.17 -29.04 15.72
CA ASP A 464 -0.94 -28.38 16.39
C ASP A 464 -1.79 -29.40 17.16
N ASN A 465 -2.09 -29.07 18.42
CA ASN A 465 -2.98 -29.82 19.30
C ASN A 465 -4.38 -29.17 19.43
N GLY A 466 -4.72 -28.25 18.52
CA GLY A 466 -5.99 -27.54 18.42
C GLY A 466 -5.93 -26.05 18.81
N GLN A 467 -4.76 -25.49 19.08
CA GLN A 467 -4.60 -24.10 19.53
C GLN A 467 -3.45 -23.34 18.83
N GLY A 468 -2.78 -23.96 17.87
CA GLY A 468 -1.62 -23.43 17.15
C GLY A 468 -0.32 -24.21 17.42
N PRO A 469 0.80 -23.77 16.84
CA PRO A 469 2.07 -24.50 16.85
C PRO A 469 2.63 -24.71 18.26
N MET A 470 3.30 -25.84 18.49
CA MET A 470 3.75 -26.29 19.81
C MET A 470 5.22 -25.96 20.14
N VAL A 471 6.05 -25.67 19.13
CA VAL A 471 7.47 -25.28 19.33
C VAL A 471 7.80 -23.93 18.70
N ALA A 472 8.76 -23.22 19.29
CA ALA A 472 9.15 -21.86 18.90
C ALA A 472 9.73 -21.76 17.49
N ASN A 473 10.71 -22.62 17.19
CA ASN A 473 11.31 -22.78 15.87
C ASN A 473 11.93 -24.17 15.81
N ASN A 474 11.62 -24.93 14.76
CA ASN A 474 12.23 -26.22 14.52
C ASN A 474 12.39 -26.41 13.01
N SER A 475 13.61 -26.19 12.55
CA SER A 475 13.98 -26.28 11.15
C SER A 475 14.73 -27.57 10.84
N LEU A 476 14.52 -28.07 9.63
CA LEU A 476 15.29 -29.13 9.00
C LEU A 476 15.95 -28.57 7.75
N ASN A 477 17.27 -28.52 7.71
CA ASN A 477 17.99 -28.18 6.48
C ASN A 477 17.93 -29.37 5.52
N VAL A 478 17.30 -29.15 4.37
CA VAL A 478 17.06 -30.20 3.37
C VAL A 478 18.37 -30.60 2.68
N ALA A 479 19.39 -29.74 2.71
CA ALA A 479 20.70 -29.99 2.12
C ALA A 479 21.60 -30.92 2.95
N ASP A 480 21.25 -31.19 4.21
CA ASP A 480 22.02 -32.09 5.08
C ASP A 480 21.77 -33.57 4.69
N ASP A 481 22.77 -34.42 4.96
CA ASP A 481 22.72 -35.86 4.64
C ASP A 481 21.83 -36.62 5.63
N GLY A 482 20.66 -37.06 5.15
CA GLY A 482 19.69 -37.82 5.94
C GLY A 482 20.08 -39.28 6.20
N ALA A 483 21.17 -39.80 5.63
CA ALA A 483 21.53 -41.22 5.74
C ALA A 483 21.91 -41.67 7.17
N LEU A 484 22.30 -40.74 8.05
CA LEU A 484 22.78 -41.01 9.41
C LEU A 484 22.16 -40.10 10.49
N GLY A 485 21.11 -39.33 10.18
CA GLY A 485 20.50 -38.38 11.11
C GLY A 485 19.55 -37.37 10.42
N ASP A 486 19.57 -36.12 10.91
CA ASP A 486 18.82 -35.02 10.31
C ASP A 486 19.27 -34.74 8.87
N GLY A 487 18.32 -34.68 7.94
CA GLY A 487 18.58 -34.32 6.56
C GLY A 487 17.62 -35.02 5.60
N CYS A 488 17.99 -35.06 4.32
CA CYS A 488 17.18 -35.70 3.27
C CYS A 488 18.01 -36.65 2.39
N GLU A 489 17.42 -37.78 2.02
CA GLU A 489 17.98 -38.76 1.09
C GLU A 489 17.16 -38.80 -0.20
N ALA A 490 17.83 -38.69 -1.35
CA ALA A 490 17.20 -38.79 -2.66
C ALA A 490 16.71 -40.23 -2.94
N GLN A 491 15.43 -40.36 -3.27
CA GLN A 491 14.77 -41.63 -3.64
C GLN A 491 14.63 -41.80 -5.17
N GLY A 492 15.03 -40.78 -5.94
CA GLY A 492 14.91 -40.74 -7.41
C GLY A 492 13.65 -40.00 -7.89
N GLU A 493 13.67 -39.56 -9.16
CA GLU A 493 12.56 -38.82 -9.81
C GLU A 493 12.07 -37.60 -8.98
N GLY A 494 13.01 -36.87 -8.35
CA GLY A 494 12.71 -35.71 -7.52
C GLY A 494 12.11 -36.01 -6.16
N LEU A 495 11.95 -37.29 -5.77
CA LEU A 495 11.46 -37.65 -4.43
C LEU A 495 12.62 -37.69 -3.43
N PHE A 496 12.40 -37.10 -2.26
CA PHE A 496 13.33 -37.08 -1.13
C PHE A 496 12.62 -37.59 0.11
N LEU A 497 13.28 -38.46 0.87
CA LEU A 497 12.85 -38.87 2.20
C LEU A 497 13.70 -38.12 3.22
N CYS A 498 13.05 -37.35 4.08
CA CYS A 498 13.68 -36.48 5.05
C CYS A 498 13.37 -36.91 6.47
N HIS A 499 14.34 -36.76 7.36
CA HIS A 499 14.23 -37.14 8.77
C HIS A 499 14.65 -35.99 9.67
N LYS A 500 13.96 -35.87 10.82
CA LYS A 500 14.37 -35.02 11.94
C LYS A 500 14.25 -35.80 13.24
N ASP A 501 15.35 -35.88 13.98
CA ASP A 501 15.41 -36.59 15.25
C ASP A 501 14.78 -35.78 16.39
N PHE A 502 13.84 -36.41 17.10
CA PHE A 502 13.18 -35.89 18.29
C PHE A 502 13.45 -36.73 19.53
N THR A 503 14.38 -37.69 19.51
CA THR A 503 14.65 -38.60 20.63
C THR A 503 14.81 -37.85 21.96
N ASP A 504 15.64 -36.79 21.96
CA ASP A 504 15.95 -35.96 23.13
C ASP A 504 15.05 -34.72 23.28
N ALA A 505 14.01 -34.57 22.44
CA ALA A 505 13.11 -33.43 22.49
C ALA A 505 12.25 -33.44 23.76
N ALA A 506 12.15 -32.29 24.42
CA ALA A 506 11.39 -32.12 25.66
C ALA A 506 9.87 -32.30 25.48
N ILE A 507 9.37 -32.02 24.27
CA ILE A 507 7.97 -32.22 23.88
C ILE A 507 7.91 -32.89 22.51
N LYS A 508 6.89 -33.71 22.30
CA LYS A 508 6.69 -34.52 21.10
C LYS A 508 5.21 -34.46 20.66
N PRO A 509 4.90 -34.73 19.38
CA PRO A 509 3.53 -34.96 18.93
C PRO A 509 2.86 -36.07 19.74
N ILE A 510 1.55 -35.90 19.98
CA ILE A 510 0.68 -36.90 20.59
C ILE A 510 -0.25 -37.49 19.53
N SER A 511 -1.00 -38.56 19.86
CA SER A 511 -1.76 -39.33 18.87
C SER A 511 -2.80 -38.53 18.07
N ASN A 512 -3.29 -37.41 18.60
CA ASN A 512 -4.25 -36.52 17.94
C ASN A 512 -3.62 -35.22 17.42
N SER A 513 -2.29 -35.08 17.47
CA SER A 513 -1.60 -33.94 16.89
C SER A 513 -1.79 -33.91 15.37
N THR A 514 -1.94 -32.69 14.84
CA THR A 514 -1.82 -32.44 13.40
C THR A 514 -0.42 -31.91 13.13
N LEU A 515 0.40 -32.70 12.45
CA LEU A 515 1.71 -32.30 11.96
C LEU A 515 1.55 -31.20 10.92
N THR A 516 2.40 -30.19 10.99
CA THR A 516 2.49 -29.11 10.00
C THR A 516 3.91 -29.05 9.45
N VAL A 517 4.00 -29.01 8.12
CA VAL A 517 5.26 -28.89 7.39
C VAL A 517 5.11 -27.76 6.40
N ASN A 518 6.11 -26.88 6.33
CA ASN A 518 6.21 -25.91 5.25
C ASN A 518 7.66 -25.61 4.93
N ILE A 519 7.92 -25.09 3.74
CA ILE A 519 9.22 -24.50 3.43
C ILE A 519 9.38 -23.25 4.29
N ALA A 520 10.47 -23.14 5.04
CA ALA A 520 10.79 -21.97 5.84
C ALA A 520 11.25 -20.81 4.95
N ASP A 521 12.25 -21.10 4.12
CA ASP A 521 13.13 -20.11 3.49
C ASP A 521 13.46 -20.59 2.08
N MET A 522 13.26 -19.74 1.06
CA MET A 522 13.88 -19.94 -0.25
C MET A 522 13.81 -18.67 -1.12
N PRO A 523 14.63 -17.65 -0.87
CA PRO A 523 14.80 -16.54 -1.80
C PRO A 523 15.52 -17.04 -3.06
N LEU A 524 14.85 -17.02 -4.21
CA LEU A 524 15.37 -17.49 -5.49
C LEU A 524 15.95 -16.35 -6.32
N CYS A 525 17.06 -16.60 -6.99
CA CYS A 525 17.63 -15.74 -8.02
C CYS A 525 17.12 -16.12 -9.40
N ALA A 526 16.67 -15.12 -10.16
CA ALA A 526 16.13 -15.34 -11.49
C ALA A 526 16.54 -14.23 -12.46
N ASN A 527 16.83 -14.63 -13.70
CA ASN A 527 17.01 -13.70 -14.79
C ASN A 527 15.64 -13.16 -15.22
N ARG A 528 15.33 -11.96 -14.72
CA ARG A 528 14.08 -11.24 -15.01
C ARG A 528 13.87 -10.87 -16.48
N ARG A 529 14.87 -10.98 -17.36
CA ARG A 529 14.70 -10.70 -18.80
C ARG A 529 14.09 -11.90 -19.54
N ASP A 530 14.53 -13.11 -19.18
CA ASP A 530 14.20 -14.34 -19.89
C ASP A 530 13.15 -15.18 -19.13
N GLY A 531 13.01 -14.92 -17.81
CA GLY A 531 12.07 -15.58 -16.93
C GLY A 531 12.50 -17.00 -16.56
N GLU A 532 13.79 -17.15 -16.27
CA GLU A 532 14.42 -18.41 -15.91
C GLU A 532 15.23 -18.25 -14.62
N LEU A 533 15.32 -19.33 -13.81
CA LEU A 533 16.21 -19.36 -12.65
C LEU A 533 17.66 -19.19 -13.09
N ALA A 534 18.40 -18.34 -12.39
CA ALA A 534 19.79 -18.04 -12.69
C ALA A 534 20.62 -18.14 -11.42
N GLU A 535 21.88 -18.59 -11.54
CA GLU A 535 22.75 -18.71 -10.38
C GLU A 535 22.97 -17.32 -9.77
N CYS A 536 22.82 -17.20 -8.45
CA CYS A 536 22.91 -15.92 -7.75
C CYS A 536 24.26 -15.22 -7.97
N VAL A 537 25.32 -16.00 -8.12
CA VAL A 537 26.69 -15.51 -8.35
C VAL A 537 26.87 -14.82 -9.71
N THR A 538 25.92 -14.95 -10.63
CA THR A 538 25.98 -14.30 -11.95
C THR A 538 25.54 -12.84 -11.94
N PHE A 539 24.90 -12.39 -10.85
CA PHE A 539 24.48 -11.00 -10.70
C PHE A 539 25.58 -10.17 -10.05
N GLU A 540 25.95 -9.08 -10.71
CA GLU A 540 27.02 -8.18 -10.27
C GLU A 540 26.60 -6.71 -10.42
N GLY A 541 27.33 -5.81 -9.77
CA GLY A 541 27.15 -4.37 -9.94
C GLY A 541 25.73 -3.88 -9.58
N ILE A 542 25.08 -3.19 -10.53
CA ILE A 542 23.75 -2.57 -10.31
C ILE A 542 22.66 -3.58 -9.95
N ASP A 543 22.79 -4.84 -10.40
CA ASP A 543 21.80 -5.85 -10.10
C ASP A 543 21.83 -6.24 -8.62
N LEU A 544 22.93 -6.05 -7.90
CA LEU A 544 22.99 -6.25 -6.44
C LEU A 544 22.25 -5.14 -5.66
N ILE A 545 22.00 -3.97 -6.27
CA ILE A 545 21.31 -2.86 -5.61
C ILE A 545 19.83 -3.20 -5.44
N LYS A 546 19.40 -3.39 -4.19
CA LYS A 546 18.04 -3.83 -3.81
C LYS A 546 17.63 -5.20 -4.37
N SER A 547 18.59 -5.98 -4.88
CA SER A 547 18.44 -7.33 -5.42
C SER A 547 17.18 -7.54 -6.29
N PRO A 548 16.96 -6.72 -7.35
CA PRO A 548 15.80 -6.79 -8.25
C PRO A 548 15.59 -8.13 -8.97
N PHE A 549 16.56 -9.04 -8.89
CA PHE A 549 16.55 -10.41 -9.43
C PHE A 549 16.05 -11.47 -8.44
N VAL A 550 15.87 -11.10 -7.17
CA VAL A 550 15.40 -12.03 -6.12
C VAL A 550 13.88 -12.10 -6.12
N ILE A 551 13.34 -13.28 -5.92
CA ILE A 551 11.91 -13.55 -5.71
C ILE A 551 11.75 -14.66 -4.68
N ALA A 552 10.71 -14.61 -3.85
CA ALA A 552 10.38 -15.73 -2.97
C ALA A 552 9.96 -16.96 -3.78
N ALA A 553 10.34 -18.15 -3.34
CA ALA A 553 9.73 -19.37 -3.84
C ALA A 553 8.23 -19.46 -3.51
N ASN A 554 7.49 -20.24 -4.29
CA ASN A 554 6.16 -20.65 -3.88
C ASN A 554 6.27 -21.50 -2.62
N ASN A 555 5.46 -21.19 -1.60
CA ASN A 555 5.44 -22.02 -0.41
C ASN A 555 4.85 -23.39 -0.72
N ALA A 556 5.56 -24.44 -0.31
CA ALA A 556 5.02 -25.78 -0.20
C ALA A 556 4.67 -26.05 1.25
N SER A 557 3.41 -26.37 1.54
CA SER A 557 2.97 -26.75 2.87
C SER A 557 2.08 -27.99 2.85
N GLY A 558 2.07 -28.72 3.96
CA GLY A 558 1.27 -29.92 4.15
C GLY A 558 0.90 -30.11 5.61
N SER A 559 -0.28 -30.69 5.83
CA SER A 559 -0.80 -31.01 7.16
C SER A 559 -1.22 -32.47 7.21
N PHE A 560 -0.81 -33.18 8.26
CA PHE A 560 -1.01 -34.64 8.38
C PHE A 560 -1.33 -35.01 9.84
N ASP A 561 -1.98 -36.15 10.10
CA ASP A 561 -1.87 -36.73 11.43
C ASP A 561 -0.52 -37.44 11.62
N VAL A 562 -0.25 -37.87 12.85
CA VAL A 562 1.01 -38.55 13.21
C VAL A 562 1.26 -39.83 12.41
N SER A 563 0.23 -40.42 11.77
CA SER A 563 0.38 -41.63 10.94
C SER A 563 0.62 -41.32 9.46
N GLY A 564 0.62 -40.05 9.05
CA GLY A 564 0.82 -39.65 7.66
C GLY A 564 -0.45 -39.45 6.85
N ILE A 565 -1.64 -39.48 7.45
CA ILE A 565 -2.89 -39.21 6.72
C ILE A 565 -3.06 -37.70 6.56
N ASN A 566 -3.22 -37.25 5.32
CA ASN A 566 -3.45 -35.84 4.99
C ASN A 566 -4.66 -35.26 5.76
N LYS A 567 -4.48 -34.06 6.30
CA LYS A 567 -5.51 -33.27 6.96
C LYS A 567 -5.70 -31.95 6.24
N GLN A 568 -6.95 -31.57 6.06
CA GLN A 568 -7.30 -30.19 5.72
C GLN A 568 -7.19 -29.34 6.98
N HIS A 569 -6.01 -28.76 7.20
CA HIS A 569 -5.72 -27.94 8.37
C HIS A 569 -4.84 -26.76 7.97
N LYS A 570 -5.20 -25.58 8.50
CA LYS A 570 -4.43 -24.34 8.42
C LYS A 570 -4.22 -23.85 9.84
N LEU A 571 -3.02 -23.37 10.13
CA LEU A 571 -2.73 -22.72 11.40
C LEU A 571 -3.66 -21.52 11.63
N PRO A 572 -4.15 -21.35 12.87
CA PRO A 572 -5.08 -20.28 13.20
C PRO A 572 -4.40 -18.92 13.09
N VAL A 573 -4.88 -18.11 12.14
CA VAL A 573 -4.52 -16.69 11.99
C VAL A 573 -5.81 -15.91 11.82
N GLY A 574 -5.99 -14.89 12.65
CA GLY A 574 -7.19 -14.05 12.63
C GLY A 574 -7.18 -13.02 11.52
N ALA A 575 -6.68 -13.30 10.32
CA ALA A 575 -6.64 -12.38 9.19
C ALA A 575 -6.55 -13.17 7.89
N ASP A 576 -6.93 -12.56 6.76
CA ASP A 576 -6.80 -13.15 5.45
C ASP A 576 -5.67 -12.49 4.66
N ILE A 577 -4.87 -13.30 3.97
CA ILE A 577 -3.69 -12.82 3.23
C ILE A 577 -4.08 -11.85 2.11
N SER A 578 -5.31 -11.98 1.59
CA SER A 578 -5.87 -11.05 0.61
C SER A 578 -5.92 -9.62 1.14
N SER A 579 -6.33 -9.42 2.40
CA SER A 579 -6.37 -8.10 3.02
C SER A 579 -4.98 -7.48 3.15
N CYS A 580 -3.95 -8.29 3.42
CA CYS A 580 -2.57 -7.82 3.37
C CYS A 580 -2.15 -7.44 1.94
N ASN A 581 -2.55 -8.24 0.95
CA ASN A 581 -2.19 -8.04 -0.45
C ASN A 581 -2.90 -6.85 -1.12
N ASP A 582 -3.93 -6.26 -0.50
CA ASP A 582 -4.47 -4.98 -0.94
C ASP A 582 -3.38 -3.89 -0.94
N CYS A 583 -2.52 -3.91 0.08
CA CYS A 583 -1.33 -3.05 0.19
C CYS A 583 -0.06 -3.67 -0.39
N HIS A 584 0.21 -4.94 -0.07
CA HIS A 584 1.49 -5.59 -0.35
C HIS A 584 1.57 -6.26 -1.74
N LYS A 585 0.42 -6.48 -2.41
CA LYS A 585 0.22 -7.22 -3.67
C LYS A 585 0.70 -8.66 -3.65
N GLU A 586 2.01 -8.87 -3.68
CA GLU A 586 2.65 -10.17 -3.47
C GLU A 586 3.45 -10.08 -2.17
N LEU A 587 2.75 -10.20 -1.02
CA LEU A 587 3.37 -10.12 0.30
C LEU A 587 4.61 -11.02 0.34
N THR A 588 5.77 -10.40 0.56
CA THR A 588 7.03 -11.09 0.76
C THR A 588 7.78 -10.39 1.89
N ILE A 589 7.95 -11.08 3.00
CA ILE A 589 8.59 -10.57 4.21
C ILE A 589 9.97 -11.21 4.37
N HIS A 590 10.92 -10.45 4.92
CA HIS A 590 12.33 -10.84 5.07
C HIS A 590 12.97 -11.28 3.74
N LYS A 591 12.63 -10.60 2.63
CA LYS A 591 13.18 -10.93 1.29
C LYS A 591 14.70 -10.70 1.21
N LEU A 592 15.20 -9.72 1.96
CA LEU A 592 16.59 -9.26 1.95
C LEU A 592 17.05 -9.06 3.41
N GLY A 593 18.36 -9.09 3.65
CA GLY A 593 18.97 -8.90 4.97
C GLY A 593 20.16 -9.83 5.18
N GLU A 594 20.67 -9.91 6.41
CA GLU A 594 21.71 -10.87 6.77
C GLU A 594 21.21 -12.33 6.72
N HIS A 595 19.90 -12.53 6.91
CA HIS A 595 19.23 -13.84 6.85
C HIS A 595 17.87 -13.73 6.12
N PRO A 596 17.84 -13.65 4.78
CA PRO A 596 16.60 -13.59 4.01
C PRO A 596 15.79 -14.90 4.08
N HIS A 597 14.56 -14.80 4.58
CA HIS A 597 13.59 -15.90 4.62
C HIS A 597 12.62 -15.89 3.42
N ALA A 598 12.30 -14.69 2.91
CA ALA A 598 11.36 -14.48 1.80
C ALA A 598 10.01 -15.20 2.00
N ALA A 599 9.41 -15.08 3.18
CA ALA A 599 8.13 -15.70 3.51
C ALA A 599 6.95 -14.98 2.84
N THR A 600 5.97 -15.74 2.36
CA THR A 600 4.85 -15.23 1.53
C THR A 600 3.46 -15.58 2.04
N ASP A 601 3.34 -16.48 3.02
CA ASP A 601 2.04 -16.87 3.56
C ASP A 601 2.03 -17.08 5.08
N PHE A 602 0.81 -17.14 5.62
CA PHE A 602 0.58 -17.27 7.05
C PHE A 602 0.98 -18.62 7.66
N GLN A 603 1.05 -19.72 6.91
CA GLN A 603 1.58 -20.98 7.45
C GLN A 603 3.08 -20.84 7.71
N GLN A 604 3.84 -20.25 6.77
CA GLN A 604 5.27 -19.96 6.96
C GLN A 604 5.48 -19.02 8.14
N CYS A 605 4.78 -17.89 8.14
CA CYS A 605 4.86 -16.91 9.20
C CYS A 605 4.51 -17.55 10.54
N LYS A 606 3.36 -18.23 10.67
CA LYS A 606 2.87 -18.72 11.96
C LYS A 606 3.67 -19.91 12.48
N ASN A 607 4.21 -20.80 11.63
CA ASN A 607 5.06 -21.89 12.13
C ASN A 607 6.33 -21.37 12.82
N CYS A 608 6.81 -20.17 12.48
CA CYS A 608 8.00 -19.55 13.07
C CYS A 608 7.68 -18.41 14.08
N HIS A 609 6.66 -17.61 13.79
CA HIS A 609 6.15 -16.49 14.60
C HIS A 609 4.90 -16.94 15.37
N ASN A 610 5.10 -17.88 16.30
CA ASN A 610 4.05 -18.45 17.15
C ASN A 610 4.17 -17.99 18.62
N SER A 611 3.27 -18.53 19.45
CA SER A 611 3.17 -18.19 20.88
C SER A 611 4.37 -18.63 21.70
N GLU A 612 5.16 -19.60 21.26
CA GLU A 612 6.28 -20.15 22.02
C GLU A 612 7.60 -19.41 21.78
N ARG A 613 7.59 -18.35 20.95
CA ARG A 613 8.80 -17.63 20.55
C ARG A 613 8.84 -16.21 21.11
N SER A 614 9.92 -15.91 21.82
CA SER A 614 10.33 -14.53 22.12
C SER A 614 11.02 -13.89 20.92
N ALA A 615 10.79 -12.60 20.70
CA ALA A 615 11.51 -11.87 19.67
C ALA A 615 12.99 -11.70 20.05
N PHE A 616 13.83 -11.45 19.04
CA PHE A 616 15.21 -11.03 19.25
C PHE A 616 15.28 -9.66 19.96
N TYR A 617 14.31 -8.78 19.68
CA TYR A 617 14.19 -7.48 20.34
C TYR A 617 13.72 -7.67 21.80
N PRO A 618 14.43 -7.09 22.78
CA PRO A 618 14.07 -7.21 24.19
C PRO A 618 12.64 -6.75 24.44
N GLY A 619 11.89 -7.52 25.24
CA GLY A 619 10.54 -7.15 25.66
C GLY A 619 9.43 -7.53 24.68
N MET A 620 9.74 -7.92 23.45
CA MET A 620 8.74 -8.21 22.43
C MET A 620 8.43 -9.72 22.32
N ALA A 621 7.17 -10.05 22.09
CA ALA A 621 6.78 -11.38 21.64
C ALA A 621 7.08 -11.51 20.13
N ALA A 622 7.54 -12.68 19.67
CA ALA A 622 7.67 -12.92 18.23
C ALA A 622 6.37 -13.37 17.58
N ASP A 623 5.34 -13.71 18.38
CA ASP A 623 4.04 -14.17 17.91
C ASP A 623 3.44 -13.19 16.89
N LEU A 624 2.96 -13.71 15.75
CA LEU A 624 2.50 -12.92 14.62
C LEU A 624 1.43 -11.89 15.02
N LYS A 625 0.54 -12.24 15.96
CA LYS A 625 -0.49 -11.32 16.47
C LYS A 625 0.07 -10.10 17.20
N TYR A 626 1.24 -10.21 17.81
CA TYR A 626 1.93 -9.06 18.42
C TYR A 626 2.73 -8.32 17.38
N HIS A 627 3.50 -9.06 16.59
CA HIS A 627 4.47 -8.48 15.66
C HIS A 627 3.82 -7.62 14.58
N VAL A 628 2.72 -8.09 13.96
CA VAL A 628 2.02 -7.34 12.90
C VAL A 628 1.42 -6.04 13.44
N HIS A 629 0.72 -6.08 14.57
CA HIS A 629 0.14 -4.89 15.19
C HIS A 629 1.22 -3.89 15.62
N SER A 630 2.21 -4.37 16.38
CA SER A 630 3.32 -3.56 16.89
C SER A 630 4.11 -2.90 15.76
N PHE A 631 4.37 -3.64 14.67
CA PHE A 631 5.06 -3.09 13.51
C PHE A 631 4.26 -1.98 12.83
N HIS A 632 2.97 -2.17 12.57
CA HIS A 632 2.17 -1.13 11.89
C HIS A 632 1.84 0.08 12.79
N ALA A 633 1.90 -0.08 14.12
CA ALA A 633 1.70 1.01 15.07
C ALA A 633 2.99 1.78 15.41
N PHE A 634 4.13 1.09 15.54
CA PHE A 634 5.37 1.62 16.13
C PHE A 634 6.65 1.26 15.35
N GLY A 635 6.52 0.66 14.17
CA GLY A 635 7.66 0.24 13.36
C GLY A 635 8.49 -0.90 13.96
N SER A 636 9.66 -1.10 13.34
CA SER A 636 10.59 -2.14 13.77
C SER A 636 11.05 -1.91 15.20
N ALA A 637 11.24 -2.99 15.95
CA ALA A 637 11.66 -2.96 17.35
C ALA A 637 10.81 -2.08 18.28
N HIS A 638 9.54 -1.79 17.91
CA HIS A 638 8.62 -0.98 18.72
C HIS A 638 9.20 0.39 19.12
N SER A 639 10.00 0.99 18.24
CA SER A 639 10.77 2.20 18.54
C SER A 639 11.04 3.07 17.31
N GLY A 640 10.37 2.78 16.19
CA GLY A 640 10.51 3.51 14.94
C GLY A 640 9.22 4.19 14.50
N GLU A 641 9.25 4.80 13.33
CA GLU A 641 8.03 5.15 12.61
C GLU A 641 7.80 4.08 11.54
N ALA A 642 6.75 3.28 11.66
CA ALA A 642 6.17 2.65 10.49
C ALA A 642 5.17 3.63 9.91
N PRO A 643 5.44 4.23 8.74
CA PRO A 643 4.43 4.99 8.03
C PRO A 643 3.35 4.00 7.54
N PHE A 644 2.31 3.78 8.35
CA PHE A 644 1.12 3.08 7.92
C PHE A 644 0.28 4.04 7.06
N PRO A 645 -0.06 3.68 5.80
CA PRO A 645 -0.65 4.62 4.86
C PRO A 645 -2.11 5.00 5.17
N GLY A 646 -2.82 4.18 5.96
CA GLY A 646 -4.22 4.40 6.34
C GLY A 646 -4.40 4.57 7.86
N ALA A 647 -5.65 4.42 8.30
CA ALA A 647 -5.98 4.47 9.73
C ALA A 647 -5.70 3.13 10.40
N VAL A 648 -4.70 3.06 11.28
CA VAL A 648 -4.32 1.82 11.99
C VAL A 648 -5.45 1.26 12.88
N ASN A 649 -6.40 2.10 13.29
CA ASN A 649 -7.59 1.69 14.03
C ASN A 649 -8.71 1.15 13.12
N ASN A 650 -8.57 1.18 11.79
CA ASN A 650 -9.49 0.48 10.90
C ASN A 650 -9.19 -1.04 10.93
N CYS A 651 -9.80 -1.74 11.89
CA CYS A 651 -9.61 -3.19 12.03
C CYS A 651 -9.98 -3.96 10.75
N GLU A 652 -10.96 -3.47 9.98
CA GLU A 652 -11.43 -4.10 8.75
C GLU A 652 -10.43 -4.03 7.58
N ALA A 653 -9.35 -3.26 7.73
CA ALA A 653 -8.24 -3.30 6.79
C ALA A 653 -7.50 -4.64 6.78
N CYS A 654 -7.51 -5.38 7.89
CA CYS A 654 -6.81 -6.67 8.02
C CYS A 654 -7.74 -7.82 8.43
N HIS A 655 -8.91 -7.50 8.98
CA HIS A 655 -9.79 -8.47 9.65
C HIS A 655 -11.22 -8.42 9.11
N THR A 656 -11.88 -9.56 9.01
CA THR A 656 -13.35 -9.62 8.94
C THR A 656 -13.97 -9.44 10.33
N ASN A 657 -15.25 -9.09 10.41
CA ASN A 657 -15.99 -8.94 11.67
C ASN A 657 -15.84 -10.13 12.62
N ALA A 658 -15.79 -11.35 12.09
CA ALA A 658 -15.64 -12.55 12.90
C ALA A 658 -14.23 -12.72 13.48
N GLN A 659 -13.21 -12.13 12.86
CA GLN A 659 -11.80 -12.33 13.19
C GLN A 659 -11.32 -11.44 14.35
N TYR A 660 -11.84 -10.20 14.46
CA TYR A 660 -11.49 -9.28 15.55
C TYR A 660 -12.50 -9.26 16.72
N ASN A 661 -13.56 -10.06 16.66
CA ASN A 661 -14.51 -10.19 17.77
C ASN A 661 -13.88 -10.92 18.97
N LEU A 662 -14.30 -10.54 20.18
CA LEU A 662 -13.84 -11.16 21.43
C LEU A 662 -14.88 -12.11 22.04
N PRO A 663 -14.45 -13.23 22.66
CA PRO A 663 -13.09 -13.73 22.70
C PRO A 663 -12.67 -14.28 21.33
N SER A 664 -11.49 -13.87 20.85
CA SER A 664 -11.01 -14.30 19.55
C SER A 664 -10.69 -15.79 19.58
N GLN A 665 -11.36 -16.57 18.73
CA GLN A 665 -11.13 -18.01 18.60
C GLN A 665 -9.76 -18.32 17.97
N GLN A 666 -9.14 -17.32 17.33
CA GLN A 666 -7.83 -17.43 16.67
C GLN A 666 -6.67 -16.97 17.58
N ASN A 667 -6.99 -16.48 18.79
CA ASN A 667 -6.03 -15.97 19.76
C ASN A 667 -6.23 -16.61 21.13
N THR A 668 -6.07 -17.93 21.21
CA THR A 668 -6.32 -18.67 22.47
C THR A 668 -5.06 -18.91 23.29
N ARG A 669 -3.86 -18.81 22.69
CA ARG A 669 -2.59 -19.13 23.35
C ARG A 669 -1.89 -17.90 23.94
N PRO A 670 -1.46 -17.96 25.21
CA PRO A 670 -0.54 -16.98 25.77
C PRO A 670 0.76 -16.96 25.01
N SER A 671 1.41 -15.81 24.87
CA SER A 671 2.64 -15.67 24.10
C SER A 671 3.84 -15.45 24.99
N LEU A 672 4.98 -16.01 24.60
CA LEU A 672 6.26 -15.88 25.26
C LEU A 672 6.97 -14.59 24.83
N ALA A 673 7.37 -13.77 25.79
CA ALA A 673 8.26 -12.63 25.59
C ALA A 673 9.27 -12.56 26.75
N SER A 674 10.56 -12.33 26.44
CA SER A 674 11.63 -12.27 27.44
C SER A 674 11.62 -13.44 28.46
N GLY A 675 11.29 -14.65 28.00
CA GLY A 675 11.26 -15.85 28.85
C GLY A 675 10.06 -15.97 29.80
N LYS A 676 9.04 -15.12 29.66
CA LYS A 676 7.79 -15.17 30.42
C LYS A 676 6.56 -15.19 29.51
N TYR A 677 5.45 -15.73 30.00
CA TYR A 677 4.20 -15.82 29.26
C TYR A 677 3.22 -14.72 29.62
N PHE A 678 2.54 -14.21 28.59
CA PHE A 678 1.56 -13.13 28.66
C PHE A 678 0.23 -13.59 28.07
N SER A 679 -0.88 -13.26 28.72
CA SER A 679 -2.21 -13.74 28.31
C SER A 679 -2.60 -13.28 26.90
N PRO A 680 -3.46 -14.03 26.18
CA PRO A 680 -3.67 -13.83 24.74
C PRO A 680 -4.22 -12.46 24.35
N ALA A 681 -5.24 -11.94 25.05
CA ALA A 681 -5.83 -10.64 24.73
C ALA A 681 -4.89 -9.49 25.09
N LEU A 682 -4.19 -9.58 26.24
CA LEU A 682 -3.12 -8.65 26.60
C LEU A 682 -2.06 -8.54 25.49
N VAL A 683 -1.61 -9.67 24.93
CA VAL A 683 -0.62 -9.65 23.85
C VAL A 683 -1.14 -8.90 22.62
N ALA A 684 -2.40 -9.12 22.23
CA ALA A 684 -2.96 -8.44 21.06
C ALA A 684 -3.20 -6.94 21.31
N CYS A 685 -3.87 -6.58 22.40
CA CYS A 685 -4.19 -5.19 22.71
C CYS A 685 -2.95 -4.38 23.09
N GLY A 686 -2.04 -4.99 23.85
CA GLY A 686 -0.79 -4.36 24.29
C GLY A 686 0.21 -4.15 23.17
N ALA A 687 0.00 -4.73 21.99
CA ALA A 687 0.81 -4.44 20.80
C ALA A 687 0.64 -2.99 20.30
N CYS A 688 -0.51 -2.36 20.59
CA CYS A 688 -0.83 -0.98 20.18
C CYS A 688 -1.06 -0.03 21.36
N HIS A 689 -1.57 -0.54 22.50
CA HIS A 689 -2.01 0.29 23.63
C HIS A 689 -1.00 0.39 24.79
N LEU A 690 0.20 -0.14 24.62
CA LEU A 690 1.32 0.08 25.53
C LEU A 690 2.37 0.89 24.77
N GLU A 691 2.95 1.89 25.43
CA GLU A 691 4.02 2.71 24.86
C GLU A 691 5.35 1.95 24.88
N SER A 692 5.53 1.11 25.90
CA SER A 692 6.66 0.20 25.97
C SER A 692 6.35 -1.14 25.30
N SER A 693 7.40 -1.81 24.81
CA SER A 693 7.30 -3.21 24.37
C SER A 693 6.73 -4.11 25.47
N LEU A 694 5.96 -5.13 25.08
CA LEU A 694 5.10 -5.92 25.97
C LEU A 694 5.68 -6.25 27.36
N ALA A 695 6.80 -6.96 27.44
CA ALA A 695 7.37 -7.40 28.72
C ALA A 695 8.13 -6.32 29.49
N ASN A 696 8.33 -5.15 28.89
CA ASN A 696 8.97 -3.98 29.51
C ASN A 696 7.96 -2.93 29.97
N ALA A 697 6.65 -3.16 29.75
CA ALA A 697 5.63 -2.21 30.14
C ALA A 697 5.61 -1.96 31.66
N ASP A 698 5.65 -0.69 32.03
CA ASP A 698 5.72 -0.23 33.42
C ASP A 698 4.68 0.88 33.67
N PRO A 699 3.46 0.52 34.13
CA PRO A 699 2.38 1.49 34.33
C PRO A 699 2.62 2.44 35.50
N ASP A 700 3.62 2.18 36.36
CA ASP A 700 3.94 3.02 37.50
C ASP A 700 4.89 4.18 37.11
N THR A 701 5.70 3.99 36.06
CA THR A 701 6.71 4.97 35.63
C THR A 701 6.51 5.51 34.21
N VAL A 702 5.81 4.78 33.34
CA VAL A 702 5.52 5.17 31.95
C VAL A 702 4.03 5.44 31.80
N ALA A 703 3.66 6.69 31.50
CA ALA A 703 2.26 7.10 31.43
C ALA A 703 1.48 6.37 30.32
N GLY A 704 2.11 6.10 29.17
CA GLY A 704 1.50 5.34 28.08
C GLY A 704 1.26 3.86 28.39
N ASP A 705 1.85 3.33 29.46
CA ASP A 705 1.63 1.94 29.90
C ASP A 705 0.50 1.82 30.94
N ALA A 706 -0.08 2.94 31.39
CA ALA A 706 -1.20 2.95 32.33
C ALA A 706 -2.37 2.01 31.96
N PRO A 707 -2.72 1.77 30.67
CA PRO A 707 -3.72 0.79 30.29
C PRO A 707 -3.44 -0.64 30.80
N LEU A 708 -2.19 -0.99 31.09
CA LEU A 708 -1.85 -2.30 31.65
C LEU A 708 -2.57 -2.58 32.98
N ASN A 709 -2.68 -1.58 33.86
CA ASN A 709 -3.39 -1.72 35.14
C ASN A 709 -4.87 -2.08 34.93
N HIS A 710 -5.51 -1.50 33.91
CA HIS A 710 -6.87 -1.87 33.54
C HIS A 710 -6.94 -3.33 33.06
N MET A 711 -6.02 -3.76 32.18
CA MET A 711 -5.99 -5.12 31.68
C MET A 711 -5.79 -6.16 32.81
N LEU A 712 -4.87 -5.89 33.74
CA LEU A 712 -4.58 -6.74 34.90
C LEU A 712 -5.81 -6.88 35.82
N ASN A 713 -6.51 -5.78 36.10
CA ASN A 713 -7.72 -5.78 36.92
C ASN A 713 -8.89 -6.59 36.29
N HIS A 714 -8.81 -6.85 34.99
CA HIS A 714 -9.78 -7.68 34.26
C HIS A 714 -9.23 -9.03 33.82
N GLY A 715 -8.19 -9.50 34.53
CA GLY A 715 -7.70 -10.87 34.45
C GLY A 715 -6.69 -11.12 33.34
N ALA A 716 -6.06 -10.10 32.77
CA ALA A 716 -4.83 -10.30 32.02
C ALA A 716 -3.73 -10.87 32.93
N VAL A 717 -2.88 -11.72 32.36
CA VAL A 717 -1.70 -12.28 33.06
C VAL A 717 -0.45 -11.70 32.42
N PHE A 718 0.37 -11.05 33.24
CA PHE A 718 1.60 -10.41 32.82
C PHE A 718 2.80 -11.13 33.45
N GLY A 719 3.57 -11.84 32.64
CA GLY A 719 4.86 -12.40 33.05
C GLY A 719 4.80 -13.71 33.84
N ALA A 720 3.99 -14.69 33.44
CA ALA A 720 3.97 -16.01 34.09
C ALA A 720 5.14 -16.92 33.68
N ASP A 721 5.48 -17.92 34.51
CA ASP A 721 6.55 -18.88 34.21
C ASP A 721 6.15 -19.92 33.16
N THR A 722 4.85 -20.18 33.00
CA THR A 722 4.33 -21.20 32.08
C THR A 722 3.10 -20.68 31.32
N ALA A 723 2.90 -21.18 30.09
CA ALA A 723 1.72 -20.87 29.29
C ALA A 723 0.42 -21.23 30.04
N ALA A 724 0.39 -22.36 30.75
CA ALA A 724 -0.78 -22.79 31.51
C ALA A 724 -1.19 -21.77 32.59
N GLN A 725 -0.22 -21.13 33.28
CA GLN A 725 -0.49 -20.08 34.27
C GLN A 725 -0.96 -18.77 33.64
N ALA A 726 -0.60 -18.51 32.38
CA ALA A 726 -1.04 -17.32 31.63
C ALA A 726 -2.37 -17.53 30.87
N THR A 727 -2.98 -18.72 30.97
CA THR A 727 -4.22 -19.06 30.25
C THR A 727 -5.46 -18.82 31.14
N GLY A 728 -6.52 -18.23 30.57
CA GLY A 728 -7.90 -18.46 31.04
C GLY A 728 -8.45 -17.58 32.18
N SER A 729 -7.99 -16.34 32.32
CA SER A 729 -8.52 -15.39 33.34
C SER A 729 -9.14 -14.11 32.77
N GLU A 730 -8.97 -13.84 31.47
CA GLU A 730 -9.36 -12.57 30.83
C GLU A 730 -10.89 -12.44 30.68
N GLN A 731 -11.43 -11.28 31.10
CA GLN A 731 -12.85 -10.95 31.01
C GLN A 731 -13.16 -9.88 29.95
N CYS A 732 -12.20 -9.62 29.03
CA CYS A 732 -12.24 -8.52 28.07
C CYS A 732 -13.51 -8.52 27.18
N ALA A 733 -13.97 -9.70 26.77
CA ALA A 733 -15.12 -9.86 25.87
C ALA A 733 -16.43 -9.31 26.45
N THR A 734 -16.55 -9.19 27.78
CA THR A 734 -17.75 -8.65 28.43
C THR A 734 -18.00 -7.18 28.08
N CYS A 735 -16.94 -6.41 27.78
CA CYS A 735 -17.02 -4.99 27.46
C CYS A 735 -16.55 -4.68 26.03
N HIS A 736 -15.57 -5.43 25.51
CA HIS A 736 -14.88 -5.13 24.26
C HIS A 736 -15.26 -6.04 23.08
N ALA A 737 -16.14 -7.03 23.26
CA ALA A 737 -16.70 -7.76 22.11
C ALA A 737 -17.54 -6.83 21.21
N ILE A 738 -17.66 -7.18 19.94
CA ILE A 738 -18.45 -6.42 18.97
C ILE A 738 -19.88 -6.21 19.49
N GLY A 739 -20.39 -4.99 19.37
CA GLY A 739 -21.73 -4.61 19.82
C GLY A 739 -21.85 -4.32 21.32
N GLN A 740 -20.86 -4.66 22.15
CA GLN A 740 -20.84 -4.30 23.57
C GLN A 740 -20.66 -2.80 23.80
N SER A 741 -20.81 -2.35 25.04
CA SER A 741 -20.77 -0.92 25.39
C SER A 741 -19.46 -0.22 24.99
N GLN A 742 -18.34 -0.95 25.02
CA GLN A 742 -17.00 -0.49 24.62
C GLN A 742 -16.38 -1.45 23.60
N GLY A 743 -17.23 -2.04 22.74
CA GLY A 743 -16.82 -2.98 21.71
C GLY A 743 -15.72 -2.42 20.81
N VAL A 744 -14.81 -3.28 20.35
CA VAL A 744 -13.71 -2.89 19.41
C VAL A 744 -14.25 -2.11 18.21
N ASP A 745 -15.41 -2.51 17.69
CA ASP A 745 -16.13 -1.84 16.60
C ASP A 745 -16.46 -0.37 16.91
N LYS A 746 -16.82 -0.05 18.16
CA LYS A 746 -17.22 1.29 18.59
C LYS A 746 -16.04 2.16 18.98
N VAL A 747 -15.10 1.63 19.77
CA VAL A 747 -13.98 2.43 20.28
C VAL A 747 -12.97 2.77 19.18
N HIS A 748 -12.87 1.92 18.16
CA HIS A 748 -12.06 2.19 16.97
C HIS A 748 -12.86 2.78 15.81
N LYS A 749 -14.18 2.96 15.97
CA LYS A 749 -15.08 3.49 14.94
C LYS A 749 -14.95 2.76 13.61
N VAL A 750 -14.88 1.43 13.65
CA VAL A 750 -14.56 0.60 12.48
C VAL A 750 -15.57 0.80 11.36
N TYR A 751 -16.84 1.05 11.69
CA TYR A 751 -17.89 1.26 10.70
C TYR A 751 -17.86 2.64 10.03
N ASP A 752 -17.08 3.60 10.55
CA ASP A 752 -16.91 4.90 9.89
C ASP A 752 -16.05 4.77 8.61
N TYR A 753 -15.38 3.63 8.40
CA TYR A 753 -14.53 3.34 7.23
C TYR A 753 -15.25 2.58 6.10
N ARG A 754 -16.55 2.30 6.24
CA ARG A 754 -17.33 1.51 5.27
C ARG A 754 -18.07 2.34 4.24
#